data_AF-A0A6A6YMK0-F1
#
_entry.id   AF-A0A6A6YMK0-F1
#
_cell.length_a   1.000
_cell.length_b   1.000
_cell.length_c   1.000
_cell.angle_alpha   90.00
_cell.angle_beta   90.00
_cell.angle_gamma   90.00
#
_symmetry.space_group_name_H-M   'P 1'
#
loop_
_entity.id
_entity.type
_entity.pdbx_description
1 polymer ?
#
loop_
_entity_poly.entity_id
_entity_poly.type
_entity_poly.pdbx_seq_one_letter_code
_entity_poly.pdbx_strand_id
1 'polypeptide(L)'
;MWAPPSVVSIPTSKAFPNDEVNVARFVKAREVEVRALEEGIRSAKKSQMRRAFQDVPRDMRRRTASHNPRRVPQRLRNRIRKEMKDDNTPVASGKSGSGVGKGTTAWLRKDGIKQAKAKAKARKKKKKDDDGVVVTKLDEKNEDMDVDVEEGKEKKDLRLKETLLKSLQTRKPKAKRSTTLATPPKPPAQFRKRQIHKSWLPTHLFHTKRAHMTPPVEPLWRFAVPLTPTQKSYRPTHRASTLRGAVAWDMSYMATIALEGVEKSISGLLKAIGVGADHDGELWKDGGFGKKWRTGTRIWEGWVFEREGWPLKPIAPVVVVWSSEGKSDIDATDPTSKVSKTPSKRKVFIRIHPAGFLQLWQEVTRLAKVQKPSVSVEDLRFEIGSIEISGPGATETLQTALWPTQAPNSEQYPPDSPQAVWKILSSCINPGSLPNNTLLAFNISDPRLHHPPRPREATEPAASLALLNQVISAWPLDKTLSPPALFDRNARLAAQRCLPSQQSINRRKGAAKPGQYPEPRPTDPQIPVLLYPSRISGSWTVILPWKCVMPVWAAIMYHPLSTGSTPRFGGLKEIRQIAFEGSRTWYPGDYLGTAAGWDWELQERAVREKEWSKRPKGNRVAWESIDLGNNRKGEIGRGWACDWERLLLGPPTPPESRASKSTKLSLPPFQHLSSPIISDLLSSNPPCALRDITTSPTLFTAGIKLLTRGVPVPCARIYRLPTNNAELRAKWLSLVPTSSVLYKSKSKANRPPQALSKDVPLHLRRRALAAGLLAPVVVEKEIPQPGDKEYPTVPDEPDLIGFITTGNFNLGEGRGTAVANLLADRVLVANAENKVRNGKVQEKFLCIVREAGQGFGRLARWEVV
;
A
#
# COMPACT_ATOMS: atom_id res chain seq x y z
N MET A 1 7.81 7.22 -27.42
CA MET A 1 7.94 7.54 -28.86
C MET A 1 7.80 6.24 -29.61
N TRP A 2 6.76 6.06 -30.41
CA TRP A 2 6.83 5.09 -31.50
C TRP A 2 7.73 5.75 -32.53
N ALA A 3 8.94 5.24 -32.74
CA ALA A 3 9.62 5.52 -33.99
C ALA A 3 8.65 5.05 -35.10
N PRO A 4 8.31 5.91 -36.06
CA PRO A 4 7.55 5.43 -37.22
C PRO A 4 8.35 4.27 -37.81
N PRO A 5 7.70 3.15 -38.18
CA PRO A 5 8.41 2.07 -38.86
C PRO A 5 9.19 2.71 -40.00
N SER A 6 10.50 2.45 -40.07
CA SER A 6 11.33 2.88 -41.18
C SER A 6 10.71 2.29 -42.44
N VAL A 7 9.92 3.11 -43.13
CA VAL A 7 9.19 2.69 -44.32
C VAL A 7 10.25 2.42 -45.37
N VAL A 8 10.43 1.15 -45.73
CA VAL A 8 11.25 0.77 -46.88
C VAL A 8 10.49 1.29 -48.10
N SER A 9 10.78 2.52 -48.52
CA SER A 9 10.24 3.10 -49.74
C SER A 9 10.78 2.28 -50.90
N ILE A 10 9.91 1.57 -51.60
CA ILE A 10 10.29 0.93 -52.86
C ILE A 10 10.60 2.07 -53.83
N PRO A 11 11.81 2.13 -54.41
CA PRO A 11 12.17 3.22 -55.31
C PRO A 11 11.22 3.23 -56.51
N THR A 12 10.66 4.40 -56.82
CA THR A 12 9.72 4.62 -57.93
C THR A 12 10.33 4.31 -59.30
N SER A 13 11.66 4.17 -59.39
CA SER A 13 12.36 3.81 -60.63
C SER A 13 11.91 2.48 -61.23
N LYS A 14 11.47 1.51 -60.42
CA LYS A 14 10.92 0.22 -60.92
C LYS A 14 9.50 0.33 -61.48
N ALA A 15 8.85 1.49 -61.35
CA ALA A 15 7.51 1.75 -61.87
C ALA A 15 7.50 2.32 -63.30
N PHE A 16 8.67 2.66 -63.85
CA PHE A 16 8.85 3.21 -65.20
C PHE A 16 9.69 2.26 -66.09
N PRO A 17 9.19 1.08 -66.47
CA PRO A 17 9.84 0.32 -67.53
C PRO A 17 9.68 1.08 -68.87
N ASN A 18 10.79 1.43 -69.52
CA ASN A 18 10.84 2.07 -70.85
C ASN A 18 10.12 3.44 -70.94
N ASP A 19 10.27 4.30 -69.94
CA ASP A 19 9.60 5.62 -69.84
C ASP A 19 8.05 5.58 -69.84
N GLU A 20 7.45 4.39 -69.79
CA GLU A 20 6.01 4.20 -69.63
C GLU A 20 5.63 3.94 -68.17
N VAL A 21 4.55 4.56 -67.70
CA VAL A 21 4.10 4.43 -66.30
C VAL A 21 3.34 3.12 -66.11
N ASN A 22 3.92 2.17 -65.38
CA ASN A 22 3.17 1.01 -64.91
C ASN A 22 2.35 1.38 -63.67
N VAL A 23 1.07 1.69 -63.87
CA VAL A 23 0.14 2.14 -62.83
C VAL A 23 0.10 1.19 -61.63
N ALA A 24 0.07 -0.13 -61.86
CA ALA A 24 0.03 -1.12 -60.78
C ALA A 24 1.29 -1.08 -59.91
N ARG A 25 2.47 -0.96 -60.52
CA ARG A 25 3.75 -0.84 -59.79
C ARG A 25 3.89 0.52 -59.10
N PHE A 26 3.42 1.59 -59.73
CA PHE A 26 3.45 2.95 -59.18
C PHE A 26 2.56 3.08 -57.94
N VAL A 27 1.31 2.61 -58.02
CA VAL A 27 0.37 2.59 -56.89
C VAL A 27 0.90 1.71 -55.76
N LYS A 28 1.49 0.54 -56.07
CA LYS A 28 2.08 -0.35 -55.07
C LYS A 28 3.30 0.26 -54.37
N ALA A 29 4.13 1.03 -55.09
CA ALA A 29 5.26 1.73 -54.50
C ALA A 29 4.81 2.82 -53.50
N ARG A 30 3.67 3.49 -53.76
CA ARG A 30 3.11 4.55 -52.92
C ARG A 30 1.95 4.13 -52.01
N GLU A 31 1.62 2.85 -51.96
CA GLU A 31 0.47 2.32 -51.20
C GLU A 31 0.53 2.69 -49.72
N VAL A 32 1.73 2.65 -49.13
CA VAL A 32 1.94 2.99 -47.71
C VAL A 32 1.70 4.48 -47.46
N GLU A 33 2.16 5.36 -48.36
CA GLU A 33 1.98 6.81 -48.27
C GLU A 33 0.50 7.18 -48.40
N VAL A 34 -0.19 6.60 -49.39
CA VAL A 34 -1.63 6.81 -49.61
C VAL A 34 -2.43 6.32 -48.42
N ARG A 35 -2.14 5.12 -47.89
CA ARG A 35 -2.80 4.62 -46.67
C ARG A 35 -2.53 5.48 -45.45
N ALA A 36 -1.30 5.95 -45.27
CA ALA A 36 -0.93 6.85 -44.17
C ALA A 36 -1.68 8.20 -44.28
N LEU A 37 -1.81 8.75 -45.48
CA LEU A 37 -2.59 9.95 -45.74
C LEU A 37 -4.08 9.73 -45.45
N GLU A 38 -4.67 8.64 -45.95
CA GLU A 38 -6.06 8.29 -45.68
C GLU A 38 -6.33 8.09 -44.18
N GLU A 39 -5.44 7.40 -43.48
CA GLU A 39 -5.54 7.22 -42.04
C GLU A 39 -5.41 8.55 -41.30
N GLY A 40 -4.50 9.42 -41.74
CA GLY A 40 -4.37 10.80 -41.26
C GLY A 40 -5.66 11.61 -41.43
N ILE A 41 -6.27 11.58 -42.61
CA ILE A 41 -7.55 12.24 -42.91
C ILE A 41 -8.67 11.67 -42.04
N ARG A 42 -8.79 10.33 -41.94
CA ARG A 42 -9.80 9.68 -41.09
C ARG A 42 -9.62 10.04 -39.62
N SER A 43 -8.38 10.12 -39.14
CA SER A 43 -8.03 10.53 -37.79
C SER A 43 -8.40 12.01 -37.53
N ALA A 44 -8.09 12.91 -38.47
CA ALA A 44 -8.45 14.32 -38.41
C ALA A 44 -9.97 14.51 -38.39
N LYS A 45 -10.72 13.84 -39.27
CA LYS A 45 -12.20 13.85 -39.27
C LYS A 45 -12.76 13.34 -37.94
N LYS A 46 -12.23 12.23 -37.41
CA LYS A 46 -12.62 11.71 -36.07
C LYS A 46 -12.31 12.70 -34.94
N SER A 47 -11.24 13.49 -35.05
CA SER A 47 -10.89 14.54 -34.09
C SER A 47 -11.85 15.75 -34.18
N GLN A 48 -12.27 16.13 -35.39
CA GLN A 48 -13.25 17.18 -35.63
C GLN A 48 -14.64 16.82 -35.09
N MET A 49 -15.03 15.53 -35.16
CA MET A 49 -16.29 15.01 -34.61
C MET A 49 -16.30 14.90 -33.07
N ARG A 50 -15.16 15.10 -32.39
CA ARG A 50 -15.08 15.06 -30.92
C ARG A 50 -15.20 16.46 -30.35
N ARG A 51 -16.00 16.60 -29.29
CA ARG A 51 -16.05 17.82 -28.47
C ARG A 51 -14.70 18.06 -27.83
N ALA A 52 -14.27 19.32 -27.71
CA ALA A 52 -12.95 19.67 -27.19
C ALA A 52 -12.66 19.13 -25.78
N PHE A 53 -13.66 19.00 -24.90
CA PHE A 53 -13.45 18.40 -23.58
C PHE A 53 -13.27 16.87 -23.59
N GLN A 54 -13.65 16.19 -24.69
CA GLN A 54 -13.43 14.76 -24.89
C GLN A 54 -12.03 14.45 -25.40
N ASP A 55 -11.30 15.42 -25.95
CA ASP A 55 -9.90 15.25 -26.38
C ASP A 55 -8.96 14.98 -25.19
N VAL A 56 -9.37 15.36 -23.99
CA VAL A 56 -8.64 15.08 -22.76
C VAL A 56 -8.72 13.57 -22.42
N PRO A 57 -7.61 12.92 -21.97
CA PRO A 57 -7.62 11.53 -21.53
C PRO A 57 -8.70 11.25 -20.48
N ARG A 58 -9.29 10.04 -20.50
CA ARG A 58 -10.44 9.68 -19.65
C ARG A 58 -10.23 10.02 -18.17
N ASP A 59 -9.03 9.78 -17.64
CA ASP A 59 -8.67 10.03 -16.23
C ASP A 59 -8.63 11.54 -15.87
N MET A 60 -8.37 12.39 -16.87
CA MET A 60 -8.32 13.85 -16.71
C MET A 60 -9.65 14.54 -17.02
N ARG A 61 -10.63 13.84 -17.61
CA ARG A 61 -11.95 14.41 -17.91
C ARG A 61 -12.68 14.83 -16.64
N ARG A 62 -13.43 15.93 -16.72
CA ARG A 62 -14.25 16.46 -15.63
C ARG A 62 -15.67 16.68 -16.12
N ARG A 63 -16.67 16.18 -15.39
CA ARG A 63 -18.09 16.32 -15.76
C ARG A 63 -18.51 17.78 -15.93
N THR A 64 -17.98 18.67 -15.11
CA THR A 64 -18.27 20.12 -15.15
C THR A 64 -17.64 20.84 -16.34
N ALA A 65 -16.82 20.17 -17.17
CA ALA A 65 -16.20 20.79 -18.34
C ALA A 65 -17.21 21.16 -19.44
N SER A 66 -18.41 20.57 -19.44
CA SER A 66 -19.47 20.89 -20.40
C SER A 66 -20.01 22.31 -20.27
N HIS A 67 -20.01 22.89 -19.07
CA HIS A 67 -20.57 24.22 -18.79
C HIS A 67 -19.56 25.18 -18.13
N ASN A 68 -18.33 24.73 -17.88
CA ASN A 68 -17.26 25.54 -17.30
C ASN A 68 -15.93 25.33 -18.03
N PRO A 69 -15.56 26.24 -18.95
CA PRO A 69 -14.32 26.17 -19.71
C PRO A 69 -13.05 26.13 -18.84
N ARG A 70 -13.09 26.62 -17.59
CA ARG A 70 -11.90 26.61 -16.70
C ARG A 70 -11.52 25.21 -16.22
N ARG A 71 -12.36 24.19 -16.46
CA ARG A 71 -12.16 22.80 -16.05
C ARG A 71 -11.37 21.96 -17.06
N VAL A 72 -10.89 22.56 -18.14
CA VAL A 72 -9.96 21.97 -19.11
C VAL A 72 -8.63 22.75 -19.19
N PRO A 73 -7.57 22.15 -19.77
CA PRO A 73 -6.29 22.83 -20.03
C PRO A 73 -6.47 24.12 -20.84
N GLN A 74 -5.60 25.12 -20.59
CA GLN A 74 -5.70 26.46 -21.18
C GLN A 74 -5.80 26.45 -22.71
N ARG A 75 -5.01 25.59 -23.38
CA ARG A 75 -5.01 25.41 -24.84
C ARG A 75 -6.39 25.02 -25.43
N LEU A 76 -7.23 24.32 -24.67
CA LEU A 76 -8.55 23.87 -25.14
C LEU A 76 -9.67 24.87 -24.79
N ARG A 77 -9.41 25.88 -23.96
CA ARG A 77 -10.44 26.78 -23.45
C ARG A 77 -11.09 27.62 -24.55
N ASN A 78 -10.31 28.07 -25.53
CA ASN A 78 -10.82 28.88 -26.63
C ASN A 78 -11.75 28.06 -27.52
N ARG A 79 -11.36 26.83 -27.88
CA ARG A 79 -12.18 25.89 -28.64
C ARG A 79 -13.50 25.57 -27.91
N ILE A 80 -13.44 25.28 -26.60
CA ILE A 80 -14.66 25.05 -25.81
C ILE A 80 -15.55 26.28 -25.77
N ARG A 81 -15.01 27.49 -25.57
CA ARG A 81 -15.86 28.71 -25.57
C ARG A 81 -16.57 28.90 -26.90
N LYS A 82 -15.92 28.58 -28.01
CA LYS A 82 -16.54 28.61 -29.35
C LYS A 82 -17.63 27.55 -29.46
N GLU A 83 -17.31 26.28 -29.19
CA GLU A 83 -18.29 25.18 -29.19
C GLU A 83 -19.49 25.45 -28.27
N MET A 84 -19.25 26.07 -27.10
CA MET A 84 -20.30 26.44 -26.15
C MET A 84 -21.19 27.56 -26.66
N LYS A 85 -20.62 28.55 -27.38
CA LYS A 85 -21.37 29.63 -28.04
C LYS A 85 -22.21 29.06 -29.18
N ASP A 86 -21.62 28.17 -29.98
CA ASP A 86 -22.31 27.49 -31.09
C ASP A 86 -23.47 26.61 -30.59
N ASP A 87 -23.29 25.95 -29.44
CA ASP A 87 -24.32 25.12 -28.79
C ASP A 87 -25.31 25.91 -27.92
N ASN A 88 -25.16 27.24 -27.77
CA ASN A 88 -25.92 28.07 -26.82
C ASN A 88 -25.89 27.56 -25.36
N THR A 89 -24.80 26.92 -24.94
CA THR A 89 -24.67 26.40 -23.57
C THR A 89 -24.37 27.51 -22.56
N PRO A 90 -25.10 27.58 -21.43
CA PRO A 90 -24.88 28.61 -20.42
C PRO A 90 -23.52 28.41 -19.72
N VAL A 91 -22.66 29.42 -19.80
CA VAL A 91 -21.36 29.42 -19.11
C VAL A 91 -21.56 29.76 -17.64
N ALA A 92 -21.46 28.76 -16.75
CA ALA A 92 -21.51 29.01 -15.32
C ALA A 92 -20.17 29.63 -14.85
N SER A 93 -20.15 30.96 -14.67
CA SER A 93 -19.02 31.70 -14.08
C SER A 93 -19.09 31.79 -12.54
N GLY A 94 -20.17 31.26 -11.93
CA GLY A 94 -20.46 31.40 -10.51
C GLY A 94 -19.58 30.56 -9.58
N LYS A 95 -19.11 31.20 -8.49
CA LYS A 95 -18.45 30.60 -7.32
C LYS A 95 -19.16 29.29 -6.95
N SER A 96 -18.39 28.19 -6.87
CA SER A 96 -18.88 26.90 -6.39
C SER A 96 -19.75 27.08 -5.14
N GLY A 97 -21.03 26.71 -5.26
CA GLY A 97 -22.08 27.04 -4.30
C GLY A 97 -22.00 26.32 -2.95
N SER A 98 -20.95 26.55 -2.17
CA SER A 98 -20.79 25.94 -0.84
C SER A 98 -20.78 26.93 0.32
N GLY A 99 -20.95 28.24 0.08
CA GLY A 99 -20.88 29.23 1.16
C GLY A 99 -22.20 29.47 1.91
N VAL A 100 -23.33 29.44 1.20
CA VAL A 100 -24.61 29.94 1.72
C VAL A 100 -25.71 28.87 1.74
N GLY A 101 -25.50 27.73 1.05
CA GLY A 101 -26.55 26.77 0.76
C GLY A 101 -27.47 27.25 -0.37
N LYS A 102 -28.18 26.32 -1.01
CA LYS A 102 -29.28 26.61 -1.94
C LYS A 102 -30.61 26.41 -1.18
N GLY A 103 -31.63 27.21 -1.46
CA GLY A 103 -33.00 27.07 -0.91
C GLY A 103 -33.41 28.12 0.14
N THR A 104 -34.61 27.95 0.70
CA THR A 104 -35.30 28.85 1.64
C THR A 104 -34.54 29.12 2.95
N THR A 105 -33.59 28.25 3.33
CA THR A 105 -32.77 28.39 4.56
C THR A 105 -31.45 29.15 4.35
N ALA A 106 -31.21 29.70 3.15
CA ALA A 106 -30.01 30.49 2.84
C ALA A 106 -29.88 31.77 3.71
N TRP A 107 -31.01 32.39 4.06
CA TRP A 107 -31.05 33.60 4.90
C TRP A 107 -30.52 33.33 6.32
N LEU A 108 -30.91 32.23 6.97
CA LEU A 108 -30.43 31.84 8.31
C LEU A 108 -28.91 31.76 8.39
N ARG A 109 -28.25 31.25 7.35
CA ARG A 109 -26.77 31.20 7.30
C ARG A 109 -26.15 32.54 6.99
N LYS A 110 -26.76 33.36 6.12
CA LYS A 110 -26.30 34.75 5.89
C LYS A 110 -26.39 35.55 7.18
N ASP A 111 -27.48 35.39 7.93
CA ASP A 111 -27.69 36.09 9.18
C ASP A 111 -26.73 35.61 10.28
N GLY A 112 -26.55 34.29 10.42
CA GLY A 112 -25.53 33.73 11.31
C GLY A 112 -24.10 34.21 10.97
N ILE A 113 -23.75 34.34 9.68
CA ILE A 113 -22.46 34.91 9.25
C ILE A 113 -22.38 36.40 9.60
N LYS A 114 -23.45 37.18 9.38
CA LYS A 114 -23.50 38.59 9.75
C LYS A 114 -23.32 38.77 11.25
N GLN A 115 -24.07 38.04 12.07
CA GLN A 115 -23.97 38.08 13.53
C GLN A 115 -22.57 37.66 14.01
N ALA A 116 -21.99 36.60 13.44
CA ALA A 116 -20.64 36.17 13.79
C ALA A 116 -19.58 37.22 13.41
N LYS A 117 -19.71 37.87 12.25
CA LYS A 117 -18.85 38.99 11.85
C LYS A 117 -19.03 40.20 12.76
N ALA A 118 -20.27 40.53 13.16
CA ALA A 118 -20.55 41.62 14.08
C ALA A 118 -19.92 41.35 15.44
N LYS A 119 -20.08 40.15 15.99
CA LYS A 119 -19.44 39.70 17.24
C LYS A 119 -17.91 39.71 17.14
N ALA A 120 -17.34 39.29 16.01
CA ALA A 120 -15.90 39.35 15.79
C ALA A 120 -15.38 40.79 15.71
N LYS A 121 -16.10 41.68 15.03
CA LYS A 121 -15.78 43.12 14.94
C LYS A 121 -15.90 43.78 16.31
N ALA A 122 -16.95 43.47 17.09
CA ALA A 122 -17.13 43.94 18.45
C ALA A 122 -16.02 43.45 19.39
N ARG A 123 -15.61 42.17 19.29
CA ARG A 123 -14.44 41.64 20.03
C ARG A 123 -13.14 42.34 19.64
N LYS A 124 -12.93 42.62 18.36
CA LYS A 124 -11.73 43.33 17.88
C LYS A 124 -11.73 44.79 18.33
N LYS A 125 -12.89 45.46 18.35
CA LYS A 125 -13.07 46.79 18.90
C LYS A 125 -12.80 46.80 20.41
N LYS A 126 -13.43 45.90 21.18
CA LYS A 126 -13.20 45.76 22.62
C LYS A 126 -11.73 45.48 22.97
N LYS A 127 -11.03 44.68 22.17
CA LYS A 127 -9.58 44.45 22.34
C LYS A 127 -8.74 45.71 22.04
N LYS A 128 -9.17 46.51 21.06
CA LYS A 128 -8.53 47.81 20.73
C LYS A 128 -8.81 48.86 21.81
N ASP A 129 -9.98 48.81 22.43
CA ASP A 129 -10.37 49.70 23.53
C ASP A 129 -9.66 49.31 24.85
N ASP A 130 -9.43 48.02 25.11
CA ASP A 130 -8.62 47.53 26.25
C ASP A 130 -7.12 47.93 26.13
N ASP A 131 -6.56 47.93 24.92
CA ASP A 131 -5.17 48.36 24.67
C ASP A 131 -5.00 49.91 24.70
N GLY A 132 -6.09 50.67 24.87
CA GLY A 132 -6.13 52.14 24.79
C GLY A 132 -6.17 52.89 26.13
N VAL A 133 -6.13 52.21 27.27
CA VAL A 133 -6.21 52.87 28.59
C VAL A 133 -4.83 52.89 29.27
N VAL A 134 -3.93 53.76 28.79
CA VAL A 134 -2.99 54.60 29.55
C VAL A 134 -2.37 55.56 28.51
N VAL A 135 -2.76 56.84 28.55
CA VAL A 135 -1.91 58.05 28.61
C VAL A 135 -2.83 59.26 28.51
N THR A 136 -2.57 60.21 29.40
CA THR A 136 -3.21 61.51 29.62
C THR A 136 -3.19 62.45 28.42
N LYS A 137 -4.20 63.32 28.40
CA LYS A 137 -4.45 64.47 27.51
C LYS A 137 -3.20 65.25 27.09
N LEU A 138 -3.15 65.64 25.81
CA LEU A 138 -2.78 66.98 25.31
C LEU A 138 -3.20 67.13 23.84
N ASP A 139 -3.42 68.37 23.42
CA ASP A 139 -4.35 68.85 22.40
C ASP A 139 -3.93 68.76 20.91
N GLU A 140 -4.98 68.84 20.08
CA GLU A 140 -5.16 69.36 18.70
C GLU A 140 -4.04 69.42 17.62
N LYS A 141 -4.48 69.00 16.41
CA LYS A 141 -4.10 69.39 15.03
C LYS A 141 -2.73 68.95 14.48
N ASN A 142 -2.76 67.93 13.61
CA ASN A 142 -2.43 68.06 12.18
C ASN A 142 -2.69 66.74 11.45
N GLU A 143 -3.35 66.84 10.30
CA GLU A 143 -3.45 65.79 9.29
C GLU A 143 -2.13 65.70 8.51
N ASP A 144 -1.88 64.52 7.94
CA ASP A 144 -0.79 64.14 7.01
C ASP A 144 0.61 63.88 7.58
N MET A 145 0.96 62.59 7.72
CA MET A 145 2.11 61.94 7.06
C MET A 145 2.23 60.46 7.47
N ASP A 146 2.39 59.60 6.47
CA ASP A 146 2.79 58.20 6.61
C ASP A 146 4.19 58.05 7.25
N VAL A 147 4.47 56.81 7.70
CA VAL A 147 5.80 56.16 7.86
C VAL A 147 6.34 56.00 9.30
N ASP A 148 6.50 54.71 9.68
CA ASP A 148 7.44 54.13 10.66
C ASP A 148 7.36 54.44 12.17
N VAL A 149 6.49 53.74 12.93
CA VAL A 149 6.69 53.56 14.40
C VAL A 149 6.32 52.17 14.97
N GLU A 150 5.68 51.25 14.23
CA GLU A 150 5.25 49.95 14.81
C GLU A 150 6.39 48.93 15.08
N GLU A 151 7.61 49.10 14.54
CA GLU A 151 8.70 48.13 14.75
C GLU A 151 9.47 48.29 16.08
N GLY A 152 9.35 49.43 16.78
CA GLY A 152 10.18 49.74 17.96
C GLY A 152 9.71 49.11 19.27
N LYS A 153 8.39 48.95 19.45
CA LYS A 153 7.79 48.48 20.71
C LYS A 153 7.75 46.94 20.81
N GLU A 154 7.47 46.23 19.72
CA GLU A 154 7.57 44.76 19.72
C GLU A 154 9.01 44.27 19.95
N LYS A 155 10.02 44.96 19.41
CA LYS A 155 11.44 44.60 19.60
C LYS A 155 11.93 44.83 21.04
N LYS A 156 11.42 45.85 21.76
CA LYS A 156 11.78 46.10 23.17
C LYS A 156 11.15 45.08 24.13
N ASP A 157 9.87 44.72 23.93
CA ASP A 157 9.20 43.71 24.76
C ASP A 157 9.69 42.27 24.49
N LEU A 158 10.13 41.99 23.26
CA LEU A 158 10.78 40.72 22.91
C LEU A 158 12.18 40.62 23.53
N ARG A 159 12.98 41.71 23.50
CA ARG A 159 14.31 41.74 24.14
C ARG A 159 14.22 41.61 25.66
N LEU A 160 13.27 42.28 26.31
CA LEU A 160 13.05 42.18 27.76
C LEU A 160 12.57 40.78 28.19
N LYS A 161 11.74 40.11 27.38
CA LYS A 161 11.35 38.72 27.62
C LYS A 161 12.49 37.74 27.36
N GLU A 162 13.32 37.97 26.35
CA GLU A 162 14.52 37.15 26.08
C GLU A 162 15.58 37.29 27.18
N THR A 163 15.79 38.48 27.73
CA THR A 163 16.74 38.69 28.84
C THR A 163 16.23 38.08 30.14
N LEU A 164 14.92 38.14 30.43
CA LEU A 164 14.28 37.45 31.56
C LEU A 164 14.27 35.91 31.41
N LEU A 165 14.12 35.39 30.20
CA LEU A 165 14.20 33.95 29.90
C LEU A 165 15.63 33.41 29.92
N LYS A 166 16.64 34.24 29.62
CA LYS A 166 18.06 33.88 29.74
C LYS A 166 18.57 33.93 31.18
N SER A 167 18.04 34.82 32.03
CA SER A 167 18.45 34.94 33.44
C SER A 167 17.81 33.89 34.36
N LEU A 168 16.64 33.34 33.99
CA LEU A 168 15.99 32.23 34.69
C LEU A 168 16.43 30.87 34.10
N GLN A 169 17.57 30.33 34.55
CA GLN A 169 17.91 28.91 34.34
C GLN A 169 17.00 28.00 35.18
N THR A 170 15.69 28.01 34.87
CA THR A 170 14.77 27.03 35.43
C THR A 170 15.11 25.66 34.81
N ARG A 171 15.25 24.64 35.65
CA ARG A 171 15.41 23.25 35.20
C ARG A 171 14.31 22.94 34.19
N LYS A 172 14.68 22.57 32.95
CA LYS A 172 13.72 22.15 31.91
C LYS A 172 12.70 21.20 32.55
N PRO A 173 11.39 21.52 32.55
CA PRO A 173 10.41 20.70 33.22
C PRO A 173 10.50 19.29 32.64
N LYS A 174 10.79 18.29 33.49
CA LYS A 174 10.76 16.89 33.08
C LYS A 174 9.33 16.60 32.68
N ALA A 175 9.04 16.60 31.39
CA ALA A 175 7.76 16.13 30.88
C ALA A 175 7.53 14.74 31.46
N LYS A 176 6.44 14.56 32.22
CA LYS A 176 6.05 13.25 32.75
C LYS A 176 5.85 12.34 31.53
N ARG A 177 6.84 11.48 31.23
CA ARG A 177 6.76 10.49 30.15
C ARG A 177 5.72 9.48 30.57
N SER A 178 4.52 9.68 30.07
CA SER A 178 3.33 8.97 30.51
C SER A 178 3.25 7.66 29.74
N THR A 179 3.22 6.55 30.46
CA THR A 179 2.94 5.20 29.95
C THR A 179 1.46 5.03 29.55
N THR A 180 0.76 6.14 29.31
CA THR A 180 -0.66 6.18 28.94
C THR A 180 -0.78 6.24 27.42
N LEU A 181 -1.84 5.63 26.89
CA LEU A 181 -2.15 5.69 25.46
C LEU A 181 -2.32 7.13 25.00
N ALA A 182 -1.74 7.44 23.84
CA ALA A 182 -1.86 8.76 23.24
C ALA A 182 -3.33 9.05 22.87
N THR A 183 -3.71 10.31 22.99
CA THR A 183 -5.01 10.81 22.54
C THR A 183 -4.86 11.53 21.20
N PRO A 184 -5.85 11.41 20.29
CA PRO A 184 -5.77 12.08 19.00
C PRO A 184 -5.77 13.61 19.18
N PRO A 185 -5.08 14.36 18.30
CA PRO A 185 -5.02 15.81 18.37
C PRO A 185 -6.42 16.40 18.20
N LYS A 186 -6.75 17.42 19.01
CA LYS A 186 -8.05 18.09 18.95
C LYS A 186 -8.25 18.74 17.58
N PRO A 187 -9.24 18.28 16.77
CA PRO A 187 -9.45 18.86 15.45
C PRO A 187 -10.09 20.25 15.55
N PRO A 188 -10.07 21.03 14.45
CA PRO A 188 -10.82 22.28 14.35
C PRO A 188 -12.30 22.08 14.71
N ALA A 189 -12.92 23.08 15.35
CA ALA A 189 -14.26 22.96 15.94
C ALA A 189 -15.32 22.38 14.97
N GLN A 190 -15.28 22.78 13.69
CA GLN A 190 -16.19 22.30 12.64
C GLN A 190 -16.13 20.79 12.36
N PHE A 191 -15.01 20.15 12.69
CA PHE A 191 -14.77 18.72 12.44
C PHE A 191 -14.87 17.86 13.71
N ARG A 192 -14.94 18.46 14.90
CA ARG A 192 -15.00 17.73 16.18
C ARG A 192 -16.17 16.74 16.24
N LYS A 193 -17.39 17.20 15.93
CA LYS A 193 -18.58 16.33 15.92
C LYS A 193 -18.48 15.18 14.91
N ARG A 194 -17.66 15.32 13.85
CA ARG A 194 -17.48 14.31 12.81
C ARG A 194 -16.42 13.25 13.14
N GLN A 195 -15.65 13.49 14.21
CA GLN A 195 -14.51 12.67 14.64
C GLN A 195 -14.73 12.03 16.02
N ILE A 196 -15.97 11.92 16.48
CA ILE A 196 -16.29 11.34 17.80
C ILE A 196 -15.87 9.86 17.86
N HIS A 197 -16.31 9.06 16.90
CA HIS A 197 -16.02 7.61 16.86
C HIS A 197 -14.75 7.26 16.09
N LYS A 198 -14.18 8.21 15.33
CA LYS A 198 -13.08 7.94 14.41
C LYS A 198 -12.07 9.08 14.33
N SER A 199 -10.81 8.71 14.25
CA SER A 199 -9.70 9.63 13.98
C SER A 199 -9.49 9.81 12.48
N TRP A 200 -9.24 11.04 12.05
CA TRP A 200 -8.92 11.31 10.65
C TRP A 200 -7.43 11.22 10.41
N LEU A 201 -7.04 10.53 9.33
CA LEU A 201 -5.68 10.57 8.80
C LEU A 201 -5.29 12.00 8.37
N PRO A 202 -3.99 12.35 8.31
CA PRO A 202 -3.54 13.68 7.89
C PRO A 202 -4.10 14.08 6.51
N THR A 203 -4.28 13.10 5.62
CA THR A 203 -4.76 13.30 4.26
C THR A 203 -6.27 13.02 4.09
N HIS A 204 -7.05 12.93 5.17
CA HIS A 204 -8.45 12.52 5.13
C HIS A 204 -9.32 13.36 4.15
N LEU A 205 -9.11 14.68 4.10
CA LEU A 205 -9.84 15.56 3.19
C LEU A 205 -9.48 15.34 1.70
N PHE A 206 -8.29 14.81 1.42
CA PHE A 206 -7.90 14.42 0.07
C PHE A 206 -8.61 13.13 -0.34
N HIS A 207 -8.55 12.11 0.53
CA HIS A 207 -9.11 10.78 0.29
C HIS A 207 -10.64 10.78 0.25
N THR A 208 -11.33 11.44 1.18
CA THR A 208 -12.81 11.53 1.18
C THR A 208 -13.40 12.09 -0.11
N LYS A 209 -12.64 12.90 -0.86
CA LYS A 209 -13.08 13.49 -2.13
C LYS A 209 -12.82 12.57 -3.34
N ARG A 210 -12.05 11.49 -3.17
CA ARG A 210 -11.50 10.69 -4.28
C ARG A 210 -11.61 9.18 -4.08
N ALA A 211 -11.87 8.73 -2.86
CA ALA A 211 -11.92 7.34 -2.45
C ALA A 211 -13.19 7.05 -1.65
N HIS A 212 -13.61 5.79 -1.66
CA HIS A 212 -14.59 5.27 -0.71
C HIS A 212 -13.91 5.07 0.64
N MET A 213 -14.48 5.61 1.70
CA MET A 213 -13.93 5.55 3.06
C MET A 213 -14.66 4.51 3.90
N THR A 214 -14.06 4.12 5.03
CA THR A 214 -14.76 3.32 6.05
C THR A 214 -16.03 4.01 6.56
N PRO A 215 -17.07 3.23 6.93
CA PRO A 215 -18.28 3.77 7.54
C PRO A 215 -17.96 4.62 8.78
N PRO A 216 -18.70 5.72 9.05
CA PRO A 216 -18.40 6.59 10.20
C PRO A 216 -18.56 5.96 11.58
N VAL A 217 -19.49 5.01 11.72
CA VAL A 217 -19.83 4.35 12.99
C VAL A 217 -18.91 3.14 13.25
N GLU A 218 -18.48 2.48 12.18
CA GLU A 218 -17.62 1.29 12.21
C GLU A 218 -16.26 1.59 11.53
N PRO A 219 -15.39 2.41 12.14
CA PRO A 219 -14.08 2.69 11.59
C PRO A 219 -13.13 1.50 11.76
N LEU A 220 -12.37 1.18 10.71
CA LEU A 220 -11.28 0.23 10.82
C LEU A 220 -10.18 0.81 11.71
N TRP A 221 -9.83 0.06 12.75
CA TRP A 221 -8.76 0.39 13.70
C TRP A 221 -8.90 1.79 14.34
N ARG A 222 -10.13 2.26 14.54
CA ARG A 222 -10.46 3.61 15.03
C ARG A 222 -10.04 4.77 14.10
N PHE A 223 -9.66 4.47 12.86
CA PHE A 223 -9.32 5.44 11.83
C PHE A 223 -10.33 5.45 10.67
N ALA A 224 -10.47 6.62 10.05
CA ALA A 224 -11.18 6.76 8.78
C ALA A 224 -10.22 6.45 7.61
N VAL A 225 -10.10 5.17 7.25
CA VAL A 225 -9.16 4.64 6.24
C VAL A 225 -9.80 4.62 4.84
N PRO A 226 -9.08 4.96 3.76
CA PRO A 226 -9.56 4.78 2.39
C PRO A 226 -9.61 3.29 2.00
N LEU A 227 -10.75 2.81 1.53
CA LEU A 227 -10.95 1.42 1.09
C LEU A 227 -10.50 1.20 -0.35
N THR A 228 -10.94 2.05 -1.28
CA THR A 228 -10.57 1.98 -2.70
C THR A 228 -10.86 3.34 -3.39
N PRO A 229 -10.08 3.75 -4.39
CA PRO A 229 -10.40 4.91 -5.23
C PRO A 229 -11.79 4.80 -5.88
N THR A 230 -12.38 5.95 -6.19
CA THR A 230 -13.65 6.01 -6.95
C THR A 230 -13.48 5.57 -8.40
N GLN A 231 -12.27 5.66 -8.95
CA GLN A 231 -11.94 5.14 -10.26
C GLN A 231 -11.68 3.63 -10.17
N LYS A 232 -12.21 2.85 -11.14
CA LYS A 232 -11.87 1.43 -11.29
C LYS A 232 -10.35 1.26 -11.49
N SER A 233 -9.68 0.75 -10.47
CA SER A 233 -8.23 0.77 -10.34
C SER A 233 -7.55 -0.59 -10.45
N TYR A 234 -8.26 -1.73 -10.44
CA TYR A 234 -7.63 -3.07 -10.37
C TYR A 234 -6.47 -3.30 -11.36
N ARG A 235 -6.74 -3.24 -12.68
CA ARG A 235 -5.69 -3.39 -13.71
C ARG A 235 -4.72 -2.19 -13.76
N PRO A 236 -5.16 -0.92 -13.64
CA PRO A 236 -4.23 0.21 -13.50
C PRO A 236 -3.25 0.10 -12.33
N THR A 237 -3.68 -0.41 -11.17
CA THR A 237 -2.85 -0.62 -9.98
C THR A 237 -1.79 -1.65 -10.27
N HIS A 238 -2.15 -2.84 -10.77
CA HIS A 238 -1.18 -3.86 -11.19
C HIS A 238 -0.13 -3.28 -12.16
N ARG A 239 -0.57 -2.58 -13.22
CA ARG A 239 0.36 -1.98 -14.19
C ARG A 239 1.26 -0.90 -13.59
N ALA A 240 0.75 -0.11 -12.65
CA ALA A 240 1.51 0.95 -12.00
C ALA A 240 2.51 0.40 -10.98
N SER A 241 2.19 -0.71 -10.29
CA SER A 241 3.09 -1.35 -9.34
C SER A 241 4.13 -2.25 -10.00
N THR A 242 3.83 -2.92 -11.12
CA THR A 242 4.74 -3.90 -11.75
C THR A 242 5.47 -3.37 -12.98
N LEU A 243 4.75 -2.74 -13.92
CA LEU A 243 5.31 -2.39 -15.23
C LEU A 243 5.91 -0.98 -15.26
N ARG A 244 5.07 0.04 -15.10
CA ARG A 244 5.43 1.46 -15.29
C ARG A 244 4.49 2.32 -14.47
N GLY A 245 5.03 2.98 -13.44
CA GLY A 245 4.26 3.89 -12.61
C GLY A 245 4.69 3.84 -11.14
N ALA A 246 3.90 4.49 -10.30
CA ALA A 246 3.97 4.35 -8.87
C ALA A 246 2.56 4.40 -8.27
N VAL A 247 2.36 3.69 -7.18
CA VAL A 247 1.15 3.75 -6.36
C VAL A 247 1.56 4.13 -4.94
N ALA A 248 0.90 5.13 -4.35
CA ALA A 248 1.17 5.58 -3.00
C ALA A 248 -0.03 5.35 -2.07
N TRP A 249 0.26 5.15 -0.78
CA TRP A 249 -0.74 4.98 0.26
C TRP A 249 -0.42 5.81 1.51
N ASP A 250 -1.46 6.35 2.14
CA ASP A 250 -1.33 6.97 3.45
C ASP A 250 -1.40 5.87 4.53
N MET A 251 -0.23 5.44 4.99
CA MET A 251 -0.02 4.45 6.05
C MET A 251 0.02 5.06 7.44
N SER A 252 -0.44 6.30 7.64
CA SER A 252 -0.34 6.97 8.95
C SER A 252 -1.15 6.30 10.06
N TYR A 253 -2.01 5.32 9.75
CA TYR A 253 -2.67 4.50 10.77
C TYR A 253 -1.74 3.46 11.42
N MET A 254 -0.56 3.20 10.84
CA MET A 254 0.45 2.31 11.42
C MET A 254 0.95 2.91 12.73
N ALA A 255 0.90 2.13 13.81
CA ALA A 255 1.26 2.60 15.12
C ALA A 255 2.77 2.56 15.33
N THR A 256 3.30 3.55 16.06
CA THR A 256 4.71 3.60 16.45
C THR A 256 4.81 3.70 17.96
N ILE A 257 5.57 2.80 18.58
CA ILE A 257 5.91 2.79 19.99
C ILE A 257 7.36 3.24 20.11
N ALA A 258 7.64 4.21 20.97
CA ALA A 258 9.01 4.63 21.27
C ALA A 258 9.46 4.06 22.61
N LEU A 259 10.64 3.45 22.61
CA LEU A 259 11.34 2.99 23.80
C LEU A 259 12.55 3.87 24.05
N GLU A 260 12.80 4.25 25.29
CA GLU A 260 14.02 4.93 25.70
C GLU A 260 14.53 4.38 27.03
N GLY A 261 15.81 4.00 27.08
CA GLY A 261 16.43 3.33 28.21
C GLY A 261 17.88 2.95 27.95
N VAL A 262 18.48 2.18 28.87
CA VAL A 262 19.83 1.62 28.69
C VAL A 262 19.76 0.48 27.66
N GLU A 263 20.76 0.37 26.80
CA GLU A 263 20.77 -0.60 25.69
C GLU A 263 20.54 -2.04 26.15
N LYS A 264 21.19 -2.47 27.25
CA LYS A 264 21.02 -3.82 27.81
C LYS A 264 19.56 -4.10 28.21
N SER A 265 18.89 -3.14 28.84
CA SER A 265 17.49 -3.27 29.26
C SER A 265 16.52 -3.28 28.08
N ILE A 266 16.77 -2.46 27.06
CA ILE A 266 15.98 -2.48 25.81
C ILE A 266 16.18 -3.82 25.09
N SER A 267 17.42 -4.28 24.98
CA SER A 267 17.76 -5.56 24.35
C SER A 267 17.09 -6.73 25.07
N GLY A 268 17.11 -6.74 26.41
CA GLY A 268 16.39 -7.72 27.21
C GLY A 268 14.87 -7.70 26.98
N LEU A 269 14.27 -6.51 26.83
CA LEU A 269 12.86 -6.37 26.48
C LEU A 269 12.56 -6.91 25.08
N LEU A 270 13.36 -6.55 24.08
CA LEU A 270 13.18 -6.99 22.70
C LEU A 270 13.35 -8.52 22.57
N LYS A 271 14.32 -9.12 23.28
CA LYS A 271 14.46 -10.58 23.38
C LYS A 271 13.23 -11.23 24.01
N ALA A 272 12.70 -10.64 25.08
CA ALA A 272 11.53 -11.18 25.78
C ALA A 272 10.25 -11.18 24.92
N ILE A 273 10.09 -10.26 23.98
CA ILE A 273 8.98 -10.24 23.00
C ILE A 273 9.29 -11.06 21.72
N GLY A 274 10.40 -11.81 21.70
CA GLY A 274 10.76 -12.70 20.60
C GLY A 274 11.43 -12.05 19.38
N VAL A 275 11.94 -10.81 19.49
CA VAL A 275 12.69 -10.19 18.38
C VAL A 275 13.94 -11.01 18.08
N GLY A 276 14.04 -11.51 16.85
CA GLY A 276 15.16 -12.36 16.40
C GLY A 276 15.08 -13.82 16.84
N ALA A 277 13.93 -14.29 17.35
CA ALA A 277 13.70 -15.70 17.66
C ALA A 277 13.66 -16.59 16.40
N ASP A 278 13.21 -16.04 15.27
CA ASP A 278 13.15 -16.73 13.96
C ASP A 278 14.54 -17.08 13.36
N HIS A 279 15.63 -16.47 13.86
CA HIS A 279 16.97 -16.56 13.26
C HIS A 279 18.00 -17.18 14.23
N ASP A 280 17.60 -18.10 15.09
CA ASP A 280 18.50 -18.81 16.04
C ASP A 280 19.42 -17.88 16.86
N GLY A 281 18.93 -16.68 17.19
CA GLY A 281 19.68 -15.68 17.93
C GLY A 281 20.83 -15.00 17.17
N GLU A 282 21.00 -15.21 15.86
CA GLU A 282 22.01 -14.52 15.04
C GLU A 282 21.93 -13.00 15.14
N LEU A 283 20.72 -12.46 15.26
CA LEU A 283 20.45 -11.03 15.43
C LEU A 283 21.16 -10.44 16.66
N TRP A 284 21.39 -11.27 17.68
CA TRP A 284 21.96 -10.87 18.97
C TRP A 284 23.45 -11.19 19.11
N LYS A 285 24.07 -11.80 18.10
CA LYS A 285 25.52 -12.02 18.05
C LYS A 285 26.23 -10.68 17.78
N ASP A 286 27.49 -10.57 18.22
CA ASP A 286 28.29 -9.33 18.12
C ASP A 286 28.92 -9.09 16.73
N GLY A 287 28.65 -9.98 15.77
CA GLY A 287 29.10 -9.87 14.38
C GLY A 287 28.01 -9.59 13.36
N GLY A 288 28.40 -9.06 12.19
CA GLY A 288 27.55 -9.01 11.00
C GLY A 288 26.32 -8.08 11.09
N PHE A 289 25.17 -8.58 10.64
CA PHE A 289 23.92 -7.83 10.52
C PHE A 289 23.39 -7.34 11.89
N GLY A 290 23.47 -8.18 12.92
CA GLY A 290 22.99 -7.87 14.27
C GLY A 290 23.67 -6.62 14.87
N LYS A 291 24.98 -6.47 14.66
CA LYS A 291 25.73 -5.28 15.07
C LYS A 291 25.25 -4.04 14.32
N LYS A 292 25.13 -4.09 12.99
CA LYS A 292 24.67 -2.95 12.16
C LYS A 292 23.26 -2.49 12.54
N TRP A 293 22.36 -3.44 12.82
CA TRP A 293 21.02 -3.14 13.30
C TRP A 293 21.02 -2.48 14.68
N ARG A 294 21.77 -3.03 15.65
CA ARG A 294 21.92 -2.41 16.97
C ARG A 294 22.57 -1.04 16.90
N THR A 295 23.57 -0.84 16.06
CA THR A 295 24.17 0.49 15.81
C THR A 295 23.16 1.48 15.25
N GLY A 296 22.07 1.04 14.61
CA GLY A 296 20.99 1.90 14.10
C GLY A 296 21.14 2.30 12.64
N THR A 297 21.93 1.57 11.85
CA THR A 297 22.12 1.79 10.40
C THR A 297 21.26 0.88 9.53
N ARG A 298 20.62 -0.11 10.16
CA ARG A 298 19.71 -1.05 9.53
C ARG A 298 18.40 -1.13 10.31
N ILE A 299 17.34 -1.56 9.64
CA ILE A 299 16.06 -1.93 10.26
C ILE A 299 16.03 -3.44 10.53
N TRP A 300 15.07 -3.88 11.32
CA TRP A 300 14.70 -5.28 11.41
C TRP A 300 13.20 -5.39 11.19
N GLU A 301 12.81 -6.29 10.28
CA GLU A 301 11.41 -6.62 10.00
C GLU A 301 11.19 -8.09 10.39
N GLY A 302 10.21 -8.38 11.22
CA GLY A 302 9.95 -9.74 11.69
C GLY A 302 8.76 -9.84 12.63
N TRP A 303 8.49 -11.04 13.14
CA TRP A 303 7.36 -11.28 14.04
C TRP A 303 7.71 -11.02 15.50
N VAL A 304 6.74 -10.51 16.26
CA VAL A 304 6.81 -10.46 17.72
C VAL A 304 5.76 -11.36 18.34
N PHE A 305 6.09 -11.85 19.53
CA PHE A 305 5.36 -12.87 20.26
C PHE A 305 5.00 -12.35 21.65
N GLU A 306 4.04 -13.02 22.28
CA GLU A 306 3.86 -12.87 23.72
C GLU A 306 5.12 -13.33 24.46
N ARG A 307 5.34 -12.83 25.68
CA ARG A 307 6.49 -13.24 26.49
C ARG A 307 6.53 -14.76 26.63
N GLU A 308 7.66 -15.36 26.29
CA GLU A 308 7.85 -16.83 26.32
C GLU A 308 6.82 -17.58 25.45
N GLY A 309 6.21 -16.89 24.47
CA GLY A 309 5.20 -17.42 23.57
C GLY A 309 5.73 -17.88 22.20
N TRP A 310 7.03 -17.75 21.95
CA TRP A 310 7.65 -18.30 20.74
C TRP A 310 7.65 -19.83 20.79
N PRO A 311 7.28 -20.55 19.71
CA PRO A 311 6.84 -20.06 18.39
C PRO A 311 5.32 -19.90 18.20
N LEU A 312 4.51 -20.26 19.19
CA LEU A 312 3.09 -20.59 19.00
C LEU A 312 2.12 -19.41 19.19
N LYS A 313 2.55 -18.31 19.81
CA LYS A 313 1.70 -17.14 20.14
C LYS A 313 2.20 -15.84 19.46
N PRO A 314 2.16 -15.76 18.12
CA PRO A 314 2.50 -14.53 17.40
C PRO A 314 1.45 -13.44 17.61
N ILE A 315 1.91 -12.20 17.77
CA ILE A 315 1.05 -11.01 17.89
C ILE A 315 0.88 -10.34 16.53
N ALA A 316 1.98 -9.89 15.93
CA ALA A 316 1.99 -9.16 14.67
C ALA A 316 3.41 -9.08 14.08
N PRO A 317 3.54 -8.84 12.77
CA PRO A 317 4.79 -8.38 12.20
C PRO A 317 5.08 -6.92 12.61
N VAL A 318 6.35 -6.63 12.91
CA VAL A 318 6.81 -5.30 13.32
C VAL A 318 8.09 -4.90 12.59
N VAL A 319 8.33 -3.59 12.54
CA VAL A 319 9.60 -3.02 12.11
C VAL A 319 10.26 -2.35 13.31
N VAL A 320 11.47 -2.77 13.66
CA VAL A 320 12.23 -2.23 14.79
C VAL A 320 13.43 -1.44 14.27
N VAL A 321 13.50 -0.18 14.69
CA VAL A 321 14.54 0.78 14.26
C VAL A 321 15.24 1.37 15.47
N TRP A 322 16.55 1.16 15.55
CA TRP A 322 17.42 1.79 16.55
C TRP A 322 17.81 3.20 16.12
N SER A 323 17.91 4.11 17.08
CA SER A 323 18.58 5.40 16.85
C SER A 323 20.08 5.16 16.70
N SER A 324 20.67 5.75 15.67
CA SER A 324 22.13 5.71 15.45
C SER A 324 22.88 6.23 16.68
N GLU A 325 23.99 5.58 17.01
CA GLU A 325 24.95 6.10 17.97
C GLU A 325 25.59 7.35 17.36
N GLY A 326 25.29 8.52 17.93
CA GLY A 326 26.07 9.71 17.59
C GLY A 326 27.51 9.44 18.00
N LYS A 327 28.47 9.61 17.08
CA LYS A 327 29.84 9.89 17.50
C LYS A 327 29.74 11.13 18.39
N SER A 328 30.03 10.98 19.66
CA SER A 328 30.21 12.12 20.55
C SER A 328 31.51 12.81 20.11
N ASP A 329 31.43 13.67 19.11
CA ASP A 329 32.55 14.50 18.64
C ASP A 329 32.88 15.62 19.65
N ILE A 330 33.04 15.27 20.93
CA ILE A 330 33.50 16.17 22.00
C ILE A 330 34.64 15.54 22.85
N ASP A 331 34.88 14.24 22.82
CA ASP A 331 35.95 13.65 23.66
C ASP A 331 37.17 13.23 22.82
N ALA A 332 38.00 14.22 22.45
CA ALA A 332 39.42 13.97 22.11
C ALA A 332 40.38 15.17 22.28
N THR A 333 39.94 16.36 22.74
CA THR A 333 40.86 17.52 22.87
C THR A 333 40.78 18.35 24.15
N ASP A 334 39.86 18.08 25.09
CA ASP A 334 39.83 18.78 26.39
C ASP A 334 39.95 17.82 27.58
N PRO A 335 41.08 17.80 28.32
CA PRO A 335 41.29 16.89 29.47
C PRO A 335 40.54 17.31 30.75
N THR A 336 39.58 18.25 30.67
CA THR A 336 38.86 18.79 31.86
C THR A 336 37.36 18.49 31.90
N SER A 337 36.79 17.80 30.90
CA SER A 337 35.39 17.37 30.93
C SER A 337 35.22 16.14 31.84
N LYS A 338 34.59 16.33 33.01
CA LYS A 338 34.21 15.21 33.89
C LYS A 338 33.30 14.24 33.12
N VAL A 339 33.84 13.07 32.76
CA VAL A 339 33.09 11.95 32.16
C VAL A 339 31.85 11.68 33.01
N SER A 340 30.68 12.01 32.48
CA SER A 340 29.42 11.75 33.18
C SER A 340 29.22 10.24 33.29
N LYS A 341 29.39 9.68 34.50
CA LYS A 341 29.24 8.24 34.82
C LYS A 341 27.83 7.65 34.57
N THR A 342 26.92 8.37 33.94
CA THR A 342 25.56 7.86 33.65
C THR A 342 25.53 7.11 32.32
N PRO A 343 25.03 5.86 32.27
CA PRO A 343 24.94 5.11 31.02
C PRO A 343 24.09 5.87 29.99
N SER A 344 24.60 5.98 28.76
CA SER A 344 23.91 6.66 27.66
C SER A 344 22.57 5.96 27.38
N LYS A 345 21.50 6.76 27.27
CA LYS A 345 20.17 6.25 26.94
C LYS A 345 20.02 6.19 25.44
N ARG A 346 19.56 5.04 24.94
CA ARG A 346 19.24 4.84 23.54
C ARG A 346 17.74 4.87 23.31
N LYS A 347 17.35 5.17 22.06
CA LYS A 347 15.97 5.24 21.62
C LYS A 347 15.71 4.21 20.53
N VAL A 348 14.54 3.57 20.58
CA VAL A 348 14.10 2.58 19.60
C VAL A 348 12.66 2.86 19.21
N PHE A 349 12.35 2.71 17.92
CA PHE A 349 10.98 2.72 17.42
C PHE A 349 10.56 1.30 17.04
N ILE A 350 9.39 0.89 17.53
CA ILE A 350 8.70 -0.32 17.11
C ILE A 350 7.45 0.11 16.34
N ARG A 351 7.40 -0.24 15.06
CA ARG A 351 6.24 0.02 14.20
C ARG A 351 5.43 -1.23 14.04
N ILE A 352 4.11 -1.11 14.25
CA ILE A 352 3.19 -2.23 14.24
C ILE A 352 1.88 -1.84 13.55
N HIS A 353 1.25 -2.82 12.90
CA HIS A 353 -0.11 -2.67 12.40
C HIS A 353 -1.12 -2.45 13.54
N PRO A 354 -2.08 -1.50 13.42
CA PRO A 354 -2.92 -1.11 14.55
C PRO A 354 -3.85 -2.21 15.08
N ALA A 355 -4.09 -3.29 14.31
CA ALA A 355 -4.84 -4.45 14.79
C ALA A 355 -4.15 -5.19 15.94
N GLY A 356 -2.83 -5.37 15.88
CA GLY A 356 -2.03 -6.01 16.95
C GLY A 356 -1.46 -5.02 17.97
N PHE A 357 -1.67 -3.71 17.78
CA PHE A 357 -1.05 -2.67 18.60
C PHE A 357 -1.42 -2.78 20.09
N LEU A 358 -2.70 -3.04 20.42
CA LEU A 358 -3.13 -3.03 21.82
C LEU A 358 -2.51 -4.17 22.62
N GLN A 359 -2.46 -5.37 22.02
CA GLN A 359 -1.83 -6.55 22.62
C GLN A 359 -0.32 -6.31 22.83
N LEU A 360 0.39 -5.83 21.81
CA LEU A 360 1.81 -5.50 21.95
C LEU A 360 2.04 -4.39 22.98
N TRP A 361 1.21 -3.34 23.01
CA TRP A 361 1.34 -2.24 23.94
C TRP A 361 1.25 -2.71 25.40
N GLN A 362 0.31 -3.62 25.70
CA GLN A 362 0.16 -4.20 27.03
C GLN A 362 1.40 -5.02 27.42
N GLU A 363 1.88 -5.88 26.52
CA GLU A 363 3.09 -6.70 26.75
C GLU A 363 4.35 -5.84 26.95
N VAL A 364 4.59 -4.87 26.06
CA VAL A 364 5.73 -3.95 26.15
C VAL A 364 5.67 -3.13 27.44
N THR A 365 4.49 -2.63 27.82
CA THR A 365 4.30 -1.87 29.06
C THR A 365 4.58 -2.71 30.31
N ARG A 366 4.15 -3.98 30.30
CA ARG A 366 4.40 -4.93 31.39
C ARG A 366 5.89 -5.24 31.50
N LEU A 367 6.55 -5.59 30.39
CA LEU A 367 7.97 -5.93 30.34
C LEU A 367 8.88 -4.74 30.68
N ALA A 368 8.52 -3.53 30.24
CA ALA A 368 9.27 -2.31 30.54
C ALA A 368 9.39 -2.00 32.04
N LYS A 369 8.39 -2.42 32.84
CA LYS A 369 8.42 -2.31 34.31
C LYS A 369 9.27 -3.38 34.98
N VAL A 370 9.34 -4.57 34.38
CA VAL A 370 10.11 -5.72 34.90
C VAL A 370 11.61 -5.53 34.70
N GLN A 371 12.02 -4.90 33.59
CA GLN A 371 13.43 -4.62 33.31
C GLN A 371 14.03 -3.62 34.32
N LYS A 372 15.24 -3.91 34.78
CA LYS A 372 16.03 -3.03 35.66
C LYS A 372 17.33 -2.63 34.94
N PRO A 373 17.65 -1.33 34.77
CA PRO A 373 16.79 -0.15 34.96
C PRO A 373 15.56 -0.15 34.04
N SER A 374 14.50 0.54 34.47
CA SER A 374 13.22 0.56 33.74
C SER A 374 13.33 1.29 32.40
N VAL A 375 12.61 0.76 31.42
CA VAL A 375 12.54 1.32 30.07
C VAL A 375 11.33 2.27 29.99
N SER A 376 11.52 3.48 29.48
CA SER A 376 10.39 4.39 29.23
C SER A 376 9.72 4.09 27.90
N VAL A 377 8.38 4.05 27.89
CA VAL A 377 7.55 3.70 26.73
C VAL A 377 6.63 4.88 26.41
N GLU A 378 6.57 5.30 25.14
CA GLU A 378 5.72 6.39 24.64
C GLU A 378 4.94 5.95 23.39
N ASP A 379 3.65 6.28 23.33
CA ASP A 379 2.77 6.06 22.17
C ASP A 379 2.86 7.23 21.19
N LEU A 380 3.34 6.99 19.96
CA LEU A 380 3.54 8.01 18.94
C LEU A 380 2.54 7.95 17.77
N ARG A 381 1.42 7.22 17.92
CA ARG A 381 0.39 7.03 16.85
C ARG A 381 -0.10 8.32 16.19
N PHE A 382 -0.14 9.44 16.92
CA PHE A 382 -0.62 10.73 16.41
C PHE A 382 0.47 11.79 16.27
N GLU A 383 1.73 11.44 16.55
CA GLU A 383 2.89 12.33 16.34
C GLU A 383 3.64 11.99 15.05
N ILE A 384 3.68 10.71 14.67
CA ILE A 384 4.39 10.20 13.49
C ILE A 384 3.36 9.66 12.49
N GLY A 385 3.51 10.05 11.23
CA GLY A 385 2.76 9.47 10.12
C GLY A 385 3.69 8.77 9.13
N SER A 386 3.12 8.07 8.17
CA SER A 386 3.89 7.36 7.14
C SER A 386 3.19 7.30 5.81
N ILE A 387 3.99 7.29 4.76
CA ILE A 387 3.57 7.14 3.38
C ILE A 387 4.33 5.95 2.80
N GLU A 388 3.60 5.03 2.19
CA GLU A 388 4.20 3.92 1.44
C GLU A 388 4.03 4.20 -0.04
N ILE A 389 5.04 3.91 -0.85
CA ILE A 389 4.97 4.04 -2.30
C ILE A 389 5.66 2.85 -2.96
N SER A 390 4.97 2.20 -3.89
CA SER A 390 5.49 1.03 -4.61
C SER A 390 5.47 1.23 -6.12
N GLY A 391 6.34 0.48 -6.78
CA GLY A 391 6.48 0.43 -8.23
C GLY A 391 7.73 1.13 -8.78
N PRO A 392 8.03 0.93 -10.07
CA PRO A 392 9.28 1.40 -10.70
C PRO A 392 9.53 2.91 -10.63
N GLY A 393 8.47 3.72 -10.59
CA GLY A 393 8.54 5.19 -10.49
C GLY A 393 8.54 5.72 -9.06
N ALA A 394 8.62 4.85 -8.05
CA ALA A 394 8.56 5.23 -6.64
C ALA A 394 9.74 6.12 -6.23
N THR A 395 10.97 5.70 -6.57
CA THR A 395 12.19 6.44 -6.23
C THR A 395 12.24 7.81 -6.92
N GLU A 396 11.92 7.86 -8.22
CA GLU A 396 11.81 9.11 -9.00
C GLU A 396 10.84 10.10 -8.32
N THR A 397 9.66 9.61 -7.94
CA THR A 397 8.64 10.42 -7.28
C THR A 397 9.13 10.95 -5.94
N LEU A 398 9.72 10.08 -5.11
CA LEU A 398 10.20 10.47 -3.77
C LEU A 398 11.33 11.48 -3.83
N GLN A 399 12.25 11.37 -4.79
CA GLN A 399 13.34 12.32 -4.90
C GLN A 399 12.91 13.74 -5.23
N THR A 400 11.83 13.89 -6.00
CA THR A 400 11.28 15.23 -6.28
C THR A 400 10.42 15.77 -5.15
N ALA A 401 9.83 14.88 -4.34
CA ALA A 401 9.05 15.26 -3.17
C ALA A 401 9.92 15.58 -1.95
N LEU A 402 11.04 14.87 -1.78
CA LEU A 402 11.93 14.95 -0.61
C LEU A 402 13.21 15.69 -0.99
N TRP A 403 13.21 16.99 -0.74
CA TRP A 403 14.36 17.87 -0.96
C TRP A 403 15.17 18.00 0.32
N PRO A 404 16.39 17.42 0.41
CA PRO A 404 17.26 17.60 1.57
C PRO A 404 17.47 19.09 1.87
N THR A 405 17.50 19.45 3.15
CA THR A 405 17.90 20.80 3.57
C THR A 405 19.33 21.09 3.10
N GLN A 406 19.68 22.36 2.91
CA GLN A 406 21.08 22.74 2.61
C GLN A 406 21.94 22.61 3.87
N ALA A 407 23.25 22.38 3.68
CA ALA A 407 24.18 22.32 4.80
C ALA A 407 24.26 23.69 5.52
N PRO A 408 24.47 23.73 6.85
CA PRO A 408 24.50 24.97 7.62
C PRO A 408 25.54 26.00 7.13
N ASN A 409 26.62 25.55 6.49
CA ASN A 409 27.77 26.37 6.09
C ASN A 409 27.93 26.55 4.57
N SER A 410 26.86 26.40 3.77
CA SER A 410 26.90 26.54 2.29
C SER A 410 27.85 25.61 1.51
N GLU A 411 28.64 24.78 2.19
CA GLU A 411 29.46 23.73 1.58
C GLU A 411 28.59 22.57 1.06
N GLN A 412 29.03 21.95 -0.04
CA GLN A 412 28.41 20.74 -0.55
C GLN A 412 28.56 19.62 0.49
N TYR A 413 27.49 18.85 0.71
CA TYR A 413 27.54 17.72 1.63
C TYR A 413 28.64 16.73 1.23
N PRO A 414 29.34 16.10 2.20
CA PRO A 414 30.28 15.03 1.91
C PRO A 414 29.64 13.95 1.04
N PRO A 415 30.39 13.32 0.11
CA PRO A 415 29.85 12.34 -0.83
C PRO A 415 29.20 11.15 -0.13
N ASP A 416 29.70 10.79 1.05
CA ASP A 416 29.20 9.68 1.87
C ASP A 416 28.00 10.05 2.77
N SER A 417 27.53 11.28 2.72
CA SER A 417 26.39 11.73 3.52
C SER A 417 25.06 11.13 3.02
N PRO A 418 24.06 10.93 3.91
CA PRO A 418 22.72 10.49 3.51
C PRO A 418 22.08 11.34 2.40
N GLN A 419 22.33 12.65 2.42
CA GLN A 419 21.79 13.61 1.47
C GLN A 419 22.44 13.46 0.07
N ALA A 420 23.74 13.19 0.01
CA ALA A 420 24.45 12.94 -1.24
C ALA A 420 24.07 11.58 -1.84
N VAL A 421 24.08 10.52 -1.03
CA VAL A 421 23.63 9.18 -1.42
C VAL A 421 22.19 9.21 -1.94
N TRP A 422 21.29 9.95 -1.27
CA TRP A 422 19.90 10.09 -1.72
C TRP A 422 19.77 10.64 -3.14
N LYS A 423 20.68 11.52 -3.60
CA LYS A 423 20.68 12.02 -4.99
C LYS A 423 21.09 10.92 -5.98
N ILE A 424 22.10 10.11 -5.63
CA ILE A 424 22.62 9.02 -6.47
C ILE A 424 21.56 7.95 -6.70
N LEU A 425 20.71 7.67 -5.71
CA LEU A 425 19.62 6.69 -5.81
C LEU A 425 18.57 6.99 -6.89
N SER A 426 18.71 8.09 -7.65
CA SER A 426 17.76 8.50 -8.72
C SER A 426 17.62 7.45 -9.81
N SER A 427 18.73 6.81 -10.16
CA SER A 427 18.78 5.76 -11.19
C SER A 427 18.24 4.41 -10.69
N CYS A 428 17.87 4.30 -9.41
CA CYS A 428 17.34 3.07 -8.84
C CYS A 428 15.85 2.90 -9.15
N ILE A 429 15.56 2.07 -10.16
CA ILE A 429 14.18 1.75 -10.58
C ILE A 429 13.50 0.82 -9.57
N ASN A 430 14.18 -0.23 -9.12
CA ASN A 430 13.61 -1.20 -8.18
C ASN A 430 14.21 -1.00 -6.78
N PRO A 431 13.42 -0.57 -5.77
CA PRO A 431 13.91 -0.45 -4.39
C PRO A 431 14.37 -1.80 -3.80
N GLY A 432 13.90 -2.92 -4.36
CA GLY A 432 14.34 -4.25 -3.95
C GLY A 432 15.82 -4.56 -4.26
N SER A 433 16.46 -3.79 -5.15
CA SER A 433 17.88 -3.96 -5.49
C SER A 433 18.82 -3.38 -4.42
N LEU A 434 18.33 -2.49 -3.55
CA LEU A 434 19.11 -1.88 -2.47
C LEU A 434 19.47 -2.91 -1.40
N PRO A 435 20.58 -2.80 -0.66
CA PRO A 435 20.97 -3.77 0.36
C PRO A 435 19.85 -4.05 1.38
N ASN A 436 19.84 -5.26 1.96
CA ASN A 436 18.80 -5.68 2.90
C ASN A 436 18.67 -4.69 4.06
N ASN A 437 17.42 -4.38 4.42
CA ASN A 437 17.05 -3.64 5.62
C ASN A 437 17.75 -2.28 5.78
N THR A 438 18.02 -1.60 4.67
CA THR A 438 18.72 -0.31 4.67
C THR A 438 17.87 0.80 5.29
N LEU A 439 18.55 1.74 5.97
CA LEU A 439 17.93 2.89 6.60
C LEU A 439 18.57 4.17 6.06
N LEU A 440 17.75 5.12 5.64
CA LEU A 440 18.16 6.48 5.30
C LEU A 440 17.44 7.47 6.21
N ALA A 441 18.17 8.44 6.76
CA ALA A 441 17.58 9.49 7.55
C ALA A 441 18.27 10.83 7.27
N PHE A 442 17.46 11.86 7.04
CA PHE A 442 17.92 13.23 6.82
C PHE A 442 16.76 14.22 6.98
N ASN A 443 17.08 15.49 7.12
CA ASN A 443 16.09 16.57 7.17
C ASN A 443 15.76 17.06 5.75
N ILE A 444 14.49 17.34 5.50
CA ILE A 444 13.99 17.91 4.25
C ILE A 444 13.44 19.32 4.44
N SER A 445 13.47 20.10 3.36
CA SER A 445 12.70 21.35 3.23
C SER A 445 11.22 21.08 2.98
N ASP A 446 10.35 22.07 3.21
CA ASP A 446 8.91 21.95 2.94
C ASP A 446 8.66 21.68 1.44
N PRO A 447 8.11 20.52 1.05
CA PRO A 447 7.88 20.16 -0.35
C PRO A 447 6.98 21.12 -1.10
N ARG A 448 6.16 21.90 -0.39
CA ARG A 448 5.26 22.89 -0.99
C ARG A 448 6.02 24.06 -1.62
N LEU A 449 7.26 24.35 -1.20
CA LEU A 449 8.10 25.37 -1.84
C LEU A 449 8.46 24.95 -3.28
N HIS A 450 8.70 23.66 -3.49
CA HIS A 450 9.11 23.05 -4.77
C HIS A 450 7.94 22.56 -5.63
N HIS A 451 6.74 23.12 -5.43
CA HIS A 451 5.55 22.73 -6.21
C HIS A 451 5.24 23.74 -7.33
N PRO A 452 4.94 23.30 -8.58
CA PRO A 452 4.78 21.90 -9.00
C PRO A 452 6.13 21.19 -9.17
N PRO A 453 6.23 19.91 -8.77
CA PRO A 453 7.43 19.11 -8.98
C PRO A 453 7.74 18.98 -10.48
N ARG A 454 9.02 19.03 -10.82
CA ARG A 454 9.51 18.86 -12.20
C ARG A 454 10.18 17.50 -12.34
N PRO A 455 10.08 16.85 -13.53
CA PRO A 455 10.94 15.72 -13.84
C PRO A 455 12.40 16.16 -13.74
N ARG A 456 13.28 15.28 -13.27
CA ARG A 456 14.72 15.54 -13.35
C ARG A 456 15.20 15.19 -14.75
N GLU A 457 16.14 15.98 -15.27
CA GLU A 457 16.85 15.66 -16.49
C GLU A 457 17.68 14.39 -16.24
N ALA A 458 17.52 13.39 -17.11
CA ALA A 458 18.27 12.15 -17.01
C ALA A 458 19.74 12.48 -17.36
N THR A 459 20.61 12.46 -16.36
CA THR A 459 22.07 12.41 -16.59
C THR A 459 22.39 11.15 -17.40
N GLU A 460 23.48 11.18 -18.17
CA GLU A 460 24.09 10.02 -18.86
C GLU A 460 23.81 8.69 -18.12
N PRO A 461 22.94 7.82 -18.68
CA PRO A 461 22.40 6.68 -17.93
C PRO A 461 23.50 5.70 -17.51
N ALA A 462 24.54 5.51 -18.33
CA ALA A 462 25.63 4.59 -18.05
C ALA A 462 26.48 5.01 -16.83
N ALA A 463 26.90 6.28 -16.78
CA ALA A 463 27.73 6.79 -15.68
C ALA A 463 26.97 6.79 -14.34
N SER A 464 25.69 7.17 -14.36
CA SER A 464 24.86 7.17 -13.15
C SER A 464 24.61 5.77 -12.59
N LEU A 465 24.47 4.77 -13.47
CA LEU A 465 24.32 3.37 -13.08
C LEU A 465 25.62 2.78 -12.49
N ALA A 466 26.78 3.13 -13.05
CA ALA A 466 28.08 2.72 -12.51
C ALA A 466 28.27 3.24 -11.07
N LEU A 467 27.97 4.53 -10.85
CA LEU A 467 28.01 5.14 -9.53
C LEU A 467 27.02 4.49 -8.55
N LEU A 468 25.80 4.19 -9.01
CA LEU A 468 24.80 3.50 -8.18
C LEU A 468 25.30 2.11 -7.74
N ASN A 469 25.91 1.34 -8.64
CA ASN A 469 26.44 0.01 -8.33
C ASN A 469 27.58 0.09 -7.29
N GLN A 470 28.46 1.09 -7.42
CA GLN A 470 29.51 1.35 -6.43
C GLN A 470 28.94 1.70 -5.04
N VAL A 471 27.89 2.51 -4.99
CA VAL A 471 27.22 2.86 -3.74
C VAL A 471 26.48 1.67 -3.13
N ILE A 472 25.85 0.82 -3.94
CA ILE A 472 25.16 -0.39 -3.47
C ILE A 472 26.16 -1.39 -2.87
N SER A 473 27.35 -1.54 -3.46
CA SER A 473 28.37 -2.48 -2.97
C SER A 473 29.07 -2.00 -1.70
N ALA A 474 29.48 -0.72 -1.63
CA ALA A 474 30.18 -0.17 -0.48
C ALA A 474 29.24 0.24 0.68
N TRP A 475 28.01 0.63 0.36
CA TRP A 475 26.98 1.19 1.24
C TRP A 475 27.51 2.08 2.39
N PRO A 476 27.92 3.33 2.09
CA PRO A 476 28.65 4.20 3.04
C PRO A 476 27.82 4.61 4.27
N LEU A 477 26.49 4.53 4.19
CA LEU A 477 25.58 4.91 5.28
C LEU A 477 25.73 4.05 6.54
N ASP A 478 26.42 2.90 6.44
CA ASP A 478 26.78 2.08 7.61
C ASP A 478 27.74 2.80 8.57
N LYS A 479 28.47 3.80 8.07
CA LYS A 479 29.49 4.54 8.84
C LYS A 479 29.10 5.98 9.10
N THR A 480 28.30 6.58 8.21
CA THR A 480 28.04 8.04 8.20
C THR A 480 26.69 8.45 8.76
N LEU A 481 25.79 7.50 9.08
CA LEU A 481 24.45 7.83 9.55
C LEU A 481 24.48 8.43 10.96
N SER A 482 24.12 9.72 11.06
CA SER A 482 23.95 10.44 12.33
C SER A 482 22.63 10.09 13.02
N PRO A 483 22.49 10.34 14.34
CA PRO A 483 21.25 10.09 15.09
C PRO A 483 20.07 10.85 14.43
N PRO A 484 19.04 10.13 13.93
CA PRO A 484 17.96 10.79 13.21
C PRO A 484 17.18 11.75 14.11
N ALA A 485 17.02 13.00 13.68
CA ALA A 485 16.27 14.03 14.41
C ALA A 485 14.80 13.64 14.66
N LEU A 486 14.25 12.66 13.93
CA LEU A 486 12.92 12.12 14.15
C LEU A 486 12.74 11.48 15.54
N PHE A 487 13.80 10.91 16.13
CA PHE A 487 13.77 10.35 17.48
C PHE A 487 13.68 11.42 18.58
N ASP A 488 14.00 12.68 18.26
CA ASP A 488 13.84 13.78 19.21
C ASP A 488 12.43 14.39 19.14
N ARG A 489 11.82 14.53 20.32
CA ARG A 489 10.46 15.06 20.45
C ARG A 489 10.42 16.55 20.11
N ASN A 490 11.45 17.31 20.49
CA ASN A 490 11.49 18.74 20.24
C ASN A 490 11.63 19.02 18.74
N ALA A 491 12.52 18.30 18.06
CA ALA A 491 12.63 18.38 16.61
C ALA A 491 11.31 18.05 15.88
N ARG A 492 10.59 16.99 16.28
CA ARG A 492 9.26 16.68 15.72
C ARG A 492 8.25 17.81 15.91
N LEU A 493 8.18 18.37 17.12
CA LEU A 493 7.23 19.44 17.44
C LEU A 493 7.61 20.76 16.75
N ALA A 494 8.91 21.07 16.66
CA ALA A 494 9.43 22.25 15.96
C ALA A 494 9.05 22.19 14.47
N ALA A 495 9.31 21.07 13.79
CA ALA A 495 8.93 20.88 12.39
C ALA A 495 7.43 21.12 12.16
N GLN A 496 6.57 20.64 13.07
CA GLN A 496 5.11 20.79 12.98
C GLN A 496 4.61 22.22 13.27
N ARG A 497 5.28 22.96 14.16
CA ARG A 497 4.89 24.33 14.55
C ARG A 497 5.38 25.37 13.56
N CYS A 498 6.55 25.14 12.96
CA CYS A 498 7.16 26.06 12.00
C CYS A 498 6.59 25.94 10.57
N LEU A 499 5.62 25.05 10.31
CA LEU A 499 4.99 24.91 8.99
C LEU A 499 4.26 26.21 8.59
N PRO A 500 4.64 26.86 7.47
CA PRO A 500 3.98 28.08 7.02
C PRO A 500 2.58 27.81 6.47
N SER A 501 1.74 28.84 6.49
CA SER A 501 0.41 28.81 5.87
C SER A 501 0.51 28.70 4.34
N GLN A 502 -0.49 28.09 3.70
CA GLN A 502 -0.50 27.98 2.23
C GLN A 502 -0.50 29.35 1.53
N GLN A 503 -1.12 30.36 2.14
CA GLN A 503 -1.13 31.73 1.61
C GLN A 503 0.27 32.35 1.62
N SER A 504 1.04 32.16 2.70
CA SER A 504 2.43 32.62 2.80
C SER A 504 3.31 32.00 1.71
N ILE A 505 3.18 30.69 1.48
CA ILE A 505 3.89 29.98 0.41
C ILE A 505 3.49 30.53 -0.97
N ASN A 506 2.19 30.71 -1.21
CA ASN A 506 1.72 31.24 -2.50
C ASN A 506 2.24 32.65 -2.76
N ARG A 507 2.34 33.51 -1.74
CA ARG A 507 2.94 34.84 -1.84
C ARG A 507 4.42 34.74 -2.22
N ARG A 508 5.19 33.85 -1.58
CA ARG A 508 6.61 33.59 -1.93
C ARG A 508 6.76 33.11 -3.37
N LYS A 509 5.86 32.23 -3.83
CA LYS A 509 5.85 31.76 -5.23
C LYS A 509 5.50 32.86 -6.22
N GLY A 510 4.59 33.76 -5.86
CA GLY A 510 4.25 34.91 -6.68
C GLY A 510 5.39 35.93 -6.80
N ALA A 511 6.27 36.01 -5.80
CA ALA A 511 7.45 36.87 -5.81
C ALA A 511 8.66 36.23 -6.53
N ALA A 512 8.67 34.91 -6.74
CA ALA A 512 9.74 34.23 -7.46
C ALA A 512 9.64 34.46 -8.97
N LYS A 513 10.79 34.49 -9.66
CA LYS A 513 10.83 34.60 -11.14
C LYS A 513 10.08 33.42 -11.79
N PRO A 514 9.39 33.64 -12.93
CA PRO A 514 8.74 32.55 -13.66
C PRO A 514 9.72 31.41 -13.93
N GLY A 515 9.35 30.19 -13.54
CA GLY A 515 10.21 29.02 -13.73
C GLY A 515 11.28 28.81 -12.65
N GLN A 516 11.37 29.61 -11.60
CA GLN A 516 12.26 29.35 -10.45
C GLN A 516 11.47 28.96 -9.19
N TYR A 517 12.11 28.22 -8.28
CA TYR A 517 11.54 27.95 -6.95
C TYR A 517 11.93 29.06 -5.97
N PRO A 518 11.10 29.36 -4.95
CA PRO A 518 11.49 30.29 -3.89
C PRO A 518 12.72 29.80 -3.14
N GLU A 519 13.65 30.72 -2.84
CA GLU A 519 14.85 30.40 -2.07
C GLU A 519 14.52 29.96 -0.64
N PRO A 520 15.28 29.00 -0.07
CA PRO A 520 15.12 28.56 1.31
C PRO A 520 15.54 29.66 2.28
N ARG A 521 14.82 29.79 3.40
CA ARG A 521 15.13 30.74 4.48
C ARG A 521 15.55 30.00 5.75
N PRO A 522 16.39 30.57 6.62
CA PRO A 522 16.72 29.96 7.92
C PRO A 522 15.49 29.72 8.81
N THR A 523 14.42 30.50 8.63
CA THR A 523 13.14 30.36 9.33
C THR A 523 12.30 29.17 8.83
N ASP A 524 12.65 28.57 7.70
CA ASP A 524 11.87 27.49 7.11
C ASP A 524 11.98 26.20 7.96
N PRO A 525 10.90 25.41 8.06
CA PRO A 525 10.91 24.21 8.89
C PRO A 525 11.85 23.16 8.32
N GLN A 526 12.76 22.65 9.16
CA GLN A 526 13.52 21.43 8.87
C GLN A 526 12.67 20.23 9.29
N ILE A 527 12.21 19.45 8.30
CA ILE A 527 11.33 18.30 8.54
C ILE A 527 12.18 17.04 8.61
N PRO A 528 12.29 16.36 9.77
CA PRO A 528 13.04 15.12 9.86
C PRO A 528 12.30 13.98 9.17
N VAL A 529 13.00 13.22 8.33
CA VAL A 529 12.43 12.09 7.58
C VAL A 529 13.31 10.86 7.78
N LEU A 530 12.64 9.71 7.87
CA LEU A 530 13.25 8.39 7.91
C LEU A 530 12.66 7.56 6.76
N LEU A 531 13.53 6.93 5.97
CA LEU A 531 13.18 6.18 4.78
C LEU A 531 13.81 4.78 4.85
N TYR A 532 13.06 3.77 4.48
CA TYR A 532 13.60 2.44 4.25
C TYR A 532 12.87 1.76 3.09
N PRO A 533 13.60 1.01 2.23
CA PRO A 533 13.00 0.17 1.21
C PRO A 533 12.65 -1.19 1.81
N SER A 534 11.49 -1.72 1.46
CA SER A 534 11.14 -3.11 1.75
C SER A 534 11.40 -3.94 0.49
N ARG A 535 12.37 -4.85 0.57
CA ARG A 535 12.75 -5.73 -0.55
C ARG A 535 11.62 -6.64 -0.96
N ILE A 536 10.90 -7.17 0.02
CA ILE A 536 9.75 -8.03 -0.19
C ILE A 536 8.72 -7.23 -0.96
N SER A 537 8.20 -6.13 -0.41
CA SER A 537 7.13 -5.37 -1.07
C SER A 537 7.55 -4.66 -2.36
N GLY A 538 8.85 -4.39 -2.56
CA GLY A 538 9.32 -3.52 -3.64
C GLY A 538 8.82 -2.09 -3.46
N SER A 539 8.71 -1.65 -2.20
CA SER A 539 8.16 -0.34 -1.82
C SER A 539 9.14 0.46 -0.97
N TRP A 540 8.92 1.77 -0.92
CA TRP A 540 9.55 2.69 0.02
C TRP A 540 8.56 3.06 1.11
N THR A 541 8.97 2.94 2.37
CA THR A 541 8.25 3.54 3.50
C THR A 541 8.93 4.83 3.91
N VAL A 542 8.18 5.92 3.89
CA VAL A 542 8.60 7.25 4.36
C VAL A 542 7.92 7.53 5.68
N ILE A 543 8.69 7.85 6.71
CA ILE A 543 8.21 8.18 8.05
C ILE A 543 8.58 9.63 8.36
N LEU A 544 7.58 10.39 8.81
CA LEU A 544 7.74 11.81 9.09
C LEU A 544 6.71 12.30 10.13
N PRO A 545 6.86 13.51 10.69
CA PRO A 545 5.89 14.06 11.64
C PRO A 545 4.47 14.18 11.04
N TRP A 546 3.45 13.89 11.86
CA TRP A 546 2.04 13.74 11.44
C TRP A 546 1.51 14.88 10.57
N LYS A 547 1.76 16.15 10.93
CA LYS A 547 1.28 17.31 10.15
C LYS A 547 2.03 17.52 8.83
N CYS A 548 3.25 17.02 8.71
CA CYS A 548 4.08 17.16 7.52
C CYS A 548 3.69 16.16 6.40
N VAL A 549 2.88 15.14 6.71
CA VAL A 549 2.39 14.13 5.76
C VAL A 549 1.64 14.76 4.60
N MET A 550 0.73 15.70 4.87
CA MET A 550 -0.08 16.31 3.80
C MET A 550 0.74 17.13 2.79
N PRO A 551 1.70 17.99 3.20
CA PRO A 551 2.66 18.62 2.29
C PRO A 551 3.41 17.64 1.38
N VAL A 552 3.99 16.57 1.95
CA VAL A 552 4.72 15.54 1.19
C VAL A 552 3.79 14.77 0.25
N TRP A 553 2.62 14.36 0.74
CA TRP A 553 1.60 13.68 -0.06
C TRP A 553 1.16 14.50 -1.28
N ALA A 554 0.98 15.81 -1.10
CA ALA A 554 0.64 16.71 -2.20
C ALA A 554 1.78 16.84 -3.23
N ALA A 555 3.04 16.76 -2.82
CA ALA A 555 4.15 16.74 -3.79
C ALA A 555 4.16 15.43 -4.60
N ILE A 556 4.01 14.29 -3.93
CA ILE A 556 3.96 12.95 -4.56
C ILE A 556 2.84 12.87 -5.61
N MET A 557 1.62 13.25 -5.26
CA MET A 557 0.45 13.11 -6.15
C MET A 557 0.49 13.99 -7.42
N TYR A 558 1.34 15.02 -7.44
CA TYR A 558 1.45 15.95 -8.57
C TYR A 558 2.73 15.74 -9.37
N HIS A 559 3.57 14.77 -8.99
CA HIS A 559 4.79 14.45 -9.71
C HIS A 559 4.50 13.91 -11.12
N PRO A 560 5.03 14.53 -12.18
CA PRO A 560 5.00 13.97 -13.52
C PRO A 560 6.09 12.90 -13.66
N LEU A 561 5.69 11.64 -13.72
CA LEU A 561 6.61 10.52 -13.96
C LEU A 561 7.18 10.59 -15.37
N SER A 562 8.45 10.23 -15.53
CA SER A 562 9.15 9.99 -16.79
C SER A 562 8.37 9.12 -17.79
N THR A 563 7.55 8.19 -17.28
CA THR A 563 6.69 7.30 -18.07
C THR A 563 5.44 7.97 -18.68
N GLY A 564 5.19 9.26 -18.41
CA GLY A 564 4.08 10.02 -18.99
C GLY A 564 2.78 9.96 -18.18
N SER A 565 2.84 9.66 -16.88
CA SER A 565 1.68 9.63 -15.97
C SER A 565 1.98 10.28 -14.62
N THR A 566 1.02 10.29 -13.70
CA THR A 566 1.23 10.74 -12.31
C THR A 566 1.08 9.54 -11.37
N PRO A 567 1.76 9.53 -10.21
CA PRO A 567 1.57 8.50 -9.20
C PRO A 567 0.09 8.36 -8.84
N ARG A 568 -0.39 7.12 -8.79
CA ARG A 568 -1.74 6.82 -8.33
C ARG A 568 -1.76 6.73 -6.81
N PHE A 569 -2.92 6.91 -6.20
CA PHE A 569 -3.11 6.53 -4.80
C PHE A 569 -3.95 5.25 -4.74
N GLY A 570 -3.64 4.37 -3.80
CA GLY A 570 -4.44 3.18 -3.50
C GLY A 570 -5.16 3.29 -2.16
N GLY A 571 -6.18 2.46 -1.98
CA GLY A 571 -6.79 2.19 -0.69
C GLY A 571 -6.39 0.82 -0.15
N LEU A 572 -7.07 0.39 0.91
CA LEU A 572 -6.85 -0.91 1.56
C LEU A 572 -7.01 -2.10 0.59
N LYS A 573 -7.97 -2.03 -0.35
CA LYS A 573 -8.20 -3.09 -1.33
C LYS A 573 -7.04 -3.23 -2.30
N GLU A 574 -6.43 -2.12 -2.72
CA GLU A 574 -5.26 -2.14 -3.60
C GLU A 574 -4.01 -2.66 -2.90
N ILE A 575 -3.82 -2.41 -1.60
CA ILE A 575 -2.73 -3.02 -0.81
C ILE A 575 -2.90 -4.52 -0.79
N ARG A 576 -4.10 -4.99 -0.45
CA ARG A 576 -4.44 -6.43 -0.44
C ARG A 576 -4.23 -7.06 -1.82
N GLN A 577 -4.62 -6.35 -2.89
CA GLN A 577 -4.40 -6.81 -4.26
C GLN A 577 -2.90 -7.01 -4.56
N ILE A 578 -2.05 -6.02 -4.25
CA ILE A 578 -0.62 -6.11 -4.55
C ILE A 578 0.06 -7.19 -3.72
N ALA A 579 -0.29 -7.34 -2.45
CA ALA A 579 0.21 -8.44 -1.61
C ALA A 579 -0.18 -9.80 -2.23
N PHE A 580 -1.46 -9.96 -2.57
CA PHE A 580 -1.99 -11.18 -3.19
C PHE A 580 -1.35 -11.50 -4.54
N GLU A 581 -1.22 -10.51 -5.44
CA GLU A 581 -0.61 -10.69 -6.76
C GLU A 581 0.88 -11.04 -6.66
N GLY A 582 1.56 -10.53 -5.62
CA GLY A 582 2.95 -10.87 -5.29
C GLY A 582 3.13 -12.19 -4.53
N SER A 583 2.09 -13.02 -4.42
CA SER A 583 2.06 -14.28 -3.65
C SER A 583 2.51 -14.10 -2.20
N ARG A 584 2.08 -13.00 -1.57
CA ARG A 584 2.35 -12.67 -0.16
C ARG A 584 1.06 -12.65 0.63
N THR A 585 1.18 -13.00 1.88
CA THR A 585 0.14 -12.83 2.90
C THR A 585 -0.01 -11.37 3.28
N TRP A 586 -1.23 -10.99 3.65
CA TRP A 586 -1.56 -9.68 4.16
C TRP A 586 -2.06 -9.77 5.61
N TYR A 587 -1.34 -9.13 6.53
CA TYR A 587 -1.77 -9.00 7.92
C TYR A 587 -2.82 -7.88 8.07
N PRO A 588 -3.90 -8.07 8.85
CA PRO A 588 -4.19 -9.23 9.73
C PRO A 588 -4.96 -10.37 9.05
N GLY A 589 -5.59 -10.13 7.90
CA GLY A 589 -6.66 -11.01 7.40
C GLY A 589 -6.25 -12.42 6.99
N ASP A 590 -5.00 -12.63 6.56
CA ASP A 590 -4.54 -13.96 6.16
C ASP A 590 -3.98 -14.79 7.34
N TYR A 591 -3.79 -14.18 8.52
CA TYR A 591 -3.15 -14.79 9.69
C TYR A 591 -4.17 -15.17 10.79
N LEU A 592 -4.97 -16.19 10.53
CA LEU A 592 -6.13 -16.54 11.38
C LEU A 592 -5.77 -17.05 12.78
N GLY A 593 -4.59 -17.64 12.98
CA GLY A 593 -4.13 -18.05 14.31
C GLY A 593 -3.66 -16.89 15.20
N THR A 594 -3.71 -15.65 14.70
CA THR A 594 -3.52 -14.44 15.52
C THR A 594 -4.87 -13.90 16.00
N ALA A 595 -4.92 -13.28 17.18
CA ALA A 595 -6.15 -12.64 17.68
C ALA A 595 -6.72 -11.61 16.68
N ALA A 596 -5.84 -10.82 16.07
CA ALA A 596 -6.22 -9.82 15.07
C ALA A 596 -6.81 -10.43 13.79
N GLY A 597 -6.27 -11.57 13.33
CA GLY A 597 -6.78 -12.26 12.15
C GLY A 597 -8.12 -12.95 12.40
N TRP A 598 -8.31 -13.49 13.60
CA TRP A 598 -9.60 -14.05 14.02
C TRP A 598 -10.70 -12.99 14.11
N ASP A 599 -10.41 -11.85 14.74
CA ASP A 599 -11.34 -10.71 14.79
C ASP A 599 -11.71 -10.22 13.38
N TRP A 600 -10.76 -10.23 12.46
CA TRP A 600 -10.98 -9.89 11.06
C TRP A 600 -11.90 -10.89 10.34
N GLU A 601 -11.68 -12.20 10.54
CA GLU A 601 -12.57 -13.24 9.99
C GLU A 601 -14.00 -13.04 10.48
N LEU A 602 -14.19 -12.84 11.79
CA LEU A 602 -15.51 -12.71 12.40
C LEU A 602 -16.27 -11.49 11.84
N GLN A 603 -15.56 -10.37 11.64
CA GLN A 603 -16.13 -9.18 11.01
C GLN A 603 -16.54 -9.45 9.56
N GLU A 604 -15.66 -10.05 8.76
CA GLU A 604 -15.96 -10.36 7.36
C GLU A 604 -17.06 -11.43 7.22
N ARG A 605 -17.08 -12.42 8.12
CA ARG A 605 -18.13 -13.45 8.22
C ARG A 605 -19.50 -12.81 8.44
N ALA A 606 -19.60 -11.86 9.37
CA ALA A 606 -20.83 -11.11 9.63
C ALA A 606 -21.26 -10.24 8.44
N VAL A 607 -20.30 -9.67 7.70
CA VAL A 607 -20.60 -8.91 6.47
C VAL A 607 -21.15 -9.84 5.38
N ARG A 608 -20.53 -10.99 5.13
CA ARG A 608 -21.00 -11.97 4.13
C ARG A 608 -22.36 -12.55 4.49
N GLU A 609 -22.61 -12.82 5.76
CA GLU A 609 -23.91 -13.25 6.25
C GLU A 609 -25.00 -12.20 6.00
N LYS A 610 -24.72 -10.93 6.31
CA LYS A 610 -25.63 -9.81 6.02
C LYS A 610 -25.88 -9.66 4.52
N GLU A 611 -24.85 -9.82 3.68
CA GLU A 611 -24.99 -9.75 2.22
C GLU A 611 -25.82 -10.90 1.65
N TRP A 612 -25.67 -12.12 2.18
CA TRP A 612 -26.45 -13.28 1.78
C TRP A 612 -27.90 -13.19 2.25
N SER A 613 -28.13 -12.83 3.52
CA SER A 613 -29.49 -12.67 4.10
C SER A 613 -30.28 -11.53 3.47
N LYS A 614 -29.59 -10.48 2.98
CA LYS A 614 -30.22 -9.37 2.23
C LYS A 614 -30.79 -9.83 0.88
N ARG A 615 -30.29 -10.91 0.29
CA ARG A 615 -30.80 -11.44 -0.99
C ARG A 615 -32.06 -12.29 -0.74
N PRO A 616 -33.11 -12.15 -1.58
CA PRO A 616 -34.29 -13.00 -1.46
C PRO A 616 -33.97 -14.47 -1.80
N LYS A 617 -34.83 -15.40 -1.38
CA LYS A 617 -34.61 -16.86 -1.49
C LYS A 617 -34.20 -17.33 -2.89
N GLY A 618 -34.79 -16.78 -3.96
CA GLY A 618 -34.47 -17.14 -5.35
C GLY A 618 -33.17 -16.55 -5.93
N ASN A 619 -32.58 -15.53 -5.27
CA ASN A 619 -31.36 -14.85 -5.73
C ASN A 619 -30.13 -15.13 -4.84
N ARG A 620 -30.30 -15.96 -3.81
CA ARG A 620 -29.23 -16.38 -2.91
C ARG A 620 -28.93 -17.86 -3.14
N VAL A 621 -27.68 -18.25 -2.92
CA VAL A 621 -27.26 -19.65 -3.07
C VAL A 621 -27.97 -20.49 -2.01
N ALA A 622 -28.65 -21.55 -2.44
CA ALA A 622 -29.28 -22.55 -1.58
C ALA A 622 -28.25 -23.65 -1.27
N TRP A 623 -27.47 -23.46 -0.21
CA TRP A 623 -26.39 -24.39 0.13
C TRP A 623 -26.87 -25.78 0.54
N GLU A 624 -28.12 -25.91 0.98
CA GLU A 624 -28.75 -27.19 1.37
C GLU A 624 -29.08 -28.09 0.17
N SER A 625 -29.28 -27.51 -1.01
CA SER A 625 -29.69 -28.26 -2.21
C SER A 625 -28.53 -28.67 -3.11
N ILE A 626 -27.28 -28.42 -2.71
CA ILE A 626 -26.09 -28.73 -3.52
C ILE A 626 -25.85 -30.23 -3.50
N ASP A 627 -25.70 -30.83 -4.68
CA ASP A 627 -25.27 -32.22 -4.82
C ASP A 627 -23.74 -32.31 -4.83
N LEU A 628 -23.17 -33.04 -3.87
CA LEU A 628 -21.74 -33.31 -3.75
C LEU A 628 -21.35 -34.67 -4.35
N GLY A 629 -22.31 -35.39 -4.95
CA GLY A 629 -22.12 -36.76 -5.43
C GLY A 629 -22.13 -37.79 -4.29
N ASN A 630 -22.25 -39.07 -4.67
CA ASN A 630 -22.40 -40.20 -3.73
C ASN A 630 -23.58 -40.05 -2.75
N ASN A 631 -24.74 -39.58 -3.24
CA ASN A 631 -25.96 -39.33 -2.45
C ASN A 631 -25.82 -38.26 -1.34
N ARG A 632 -24.75 -37.46 -1.34
CA ARG A 632 -24.53 -36.39 -0.37
C ARG A 632 -25.14 -35.09 -0.87
N LYS A 633 -26.10 -34.55 -0.11
CA LYS A 633 -26.74 -33.25 -0.36
C LYS A 633 -26.39 -32.26 0.75
N GLY A 634 -26.17 -31.02 0.35
CA GLY A 634 -25.87 -29.91 1.24
C GLY A 634 -24.38 -29.56 1.29
N GLU A 635 -24.13 -28.33 1.73
CA GLU A 635 -22.78 -27.79 1.92
C GLU A 635 -22.17 -28.26 3.24
N ILE A 636 -20.87 -28.55 3.24
CA ILE A 636 -20.14 -28.89 4.46
C ILE A 636 -19.88 -27.59 5.26
N GLY A 637 -20.46 -27.49 6.45
CA GLY A 637 -20.41 -26.30 7.30
C GLY A 637 -21.16 -25.11 6.69
N ARG A 638 -20.83 -23.90 7.14
CA ARG A 638 -21.49 -22.66 6.66
C ARG A 638 -20.92 -22.18 5.33
N GLY A 639 -21.75 -21.98 4.31
CA GLY A 639 -21.28 -21.59 2.96
C GLY A 639 -20.67 -20.18 2.86
N TRP A 640 -21.01 -19.25 3.77
CA TRP A 640 -20.51 -17.87 3.81
C TRP A 640 -19.30 -17.65 4.73
N ALA A 641 -18.87 -18.70 5.42
CA ALA A 641 -17.83 -18.65 6.42
C ALA A 641 -16.75 -19.69 6.14
N CYS A 642 -15.56 -19.45 6.69
CA CYS A 642 -14.58 -20.50 6.90
C CYS A 642 -14.95 -21.17 8.23
N ASP A 643 -15.64 -22.31 8.17
CA ASP A 643 -16.20 -22.98 9.35
C ASP A 643 -15.14 -23.83 10.04
N TRP A 644 -14.26 -23.14 10.74
CA TRP A 644 -13.14 -23.73 11.46
C TRP A 644 -13.60 -24.54 12.68
N GLU A 645 -14.74 -24.16 13.26
CA GLU A 645 -15.36 -24.87 14.38
C GLU A 645 -15.78 -26.29 13.94
N ARG A 646 -16.41 -26.42 12.77
CA ARG A 646 -16.76 -27.71 12.16
C ARG A 646 -15.53 -28.57 11.85
N LEU A 647 -14.45 -27.96 11.36
CA LEU A 647 -13.22 -28.68 11.03
C LEU A 647 -12.56 -29.33 12.26
N LEU A 648 -12.64 -28.68 13.42
CA LEU A 648 -12.07 -29.15 14.69
C LEU A 648 -12.97 -30.15 15.41
N LEU A 649 -14.24 -29.79 15.61
CA LEU A 649 -15.17 -30.54 16.46
C LEU A 649 -15.88 -31.67 15.70
N GLY A 650 -15.81 -31.67 14.36
CA GLY A 650 -16.56 -32.60 13.53
C GLY A 650 -18.06 -32.25 13.48
N PRO A 651 -18.91 -33.16 12.98
CA PRO A 651 -20.35 -32.94 12.92
C PRO A 651 -20.96 -32.62 14.29
N PRO A 652 -21.84 -31.61 14.39
CA PRO A 652 -22.58 -31.38 15.61
C PRO A 652 -23.41 -32.63 15.88
N THR A 653 -23.18 -33.26 17.02
CA THR A 653 -24.06 -34.30 17.53
C THR A 653 -25.46 -33.72 17.73
N PRO A 654 -26.54 -34.46 17.44
CA PRO A 654 -27.89 -34.00 17.72
C PRO A 654 -28.01 -33.64 19.22
N PRO A 655 -28.80 -32.61 19.58
CA PRO A 655 -28.68 -31.98 20.88
C PRO A 655 -29.27 -32.88 21.96
N GLU A 656 -28.42 -33.60 22.69
CA GLU A 656 -28.72 -33.90 24.09
C GLU A 656 -28.58 -32.60 24.89
N SER A 657 -29.62 -32.32 25.66
CA SER A 657 -29.88 -31.09 26.39
C SER A 657 -28.65 -30.50 27.10
N ARG A 658 -28.14 -29.38 26.59
CA ARG A 658 -27.60 -28.26 27.38
C ARG A 658 -27.40 -27.05 26.46
N ALA A 659 -28.34 -26.11 26.54
CA ALA A 659 -28.17 -24.77 26.01
C ALA A 659 -27.08 -24.04 26.81
N SER A 660 -25.81 -24.29 26.50
CA SER A 660 -24.73 -23.41 26.91
C SER A 660 -24.85 -22.14 26.06
N LYS A 661 -25.13 -21.02 26.73
CA LYS A 661 -25.08 -19.68 26.13
C LYS A 661 -23.78 -19.58 25.33
N SER A 662 -23.86 -19.24 24.04
CA SER A 662 -22.69 -19.08 23.18
C SER A 662 -21.81 -17.95 23.73
N THR A 663 -20.86 -18.30 24.58
CA THR A 663 -19.81 -17.39 25.04
C THR A 663 -19.08 -16.95 23.79
N LYS A 664 -19.13 -15.65 23.46
CA LYS A 664 -18.35 -15.08 22.36
C LYS A 664 -16.88 -15.45 22.62
N LEU A 665 -16.35 -16.44 21.90
CA LEU A 665 -14.93 -16.80 21.96
C LEU A 665 -14.16 -15.61 21.37
N SER A 666 -13.65 -14.76 22.26
CA SER A 666 -12.83 -13.59 21.90
C SER A 666 -11.39 -13.95 21.57
N LEU A 667 -10.99 -15.21 21.76
CA LEU A 667 -9.66 -15.74 21.49
C LEU A 667 -9.73 -16.77 20.35
N PRO A 668 -8.72 -16.82 19.47
CA PRO A 668 -8.68 -17.82 18.41
C PRO A 668 -8.59 -19.22 19.03
N PRO A 669 -9.33 -20.20 18.52
CA PRO A 669 -9.18 -21.59 18.97
C PRO A 669 -7.93 -22.28 18.38
N PHE A 670 -7.09 -21.54 17.65
CA PHE A 670 -5.91 -22.03 16.94
C PHE A 670 -4.66 -21.27 17.34
N GLN A 671 -3.52 -21.93 17.22
CA GLN A 671 -2.21 -21.29 17.21
C GLN A 671 -1.71 -21.13 15.77
N HIS A 672 -0.94 -20.08 15.50
CA HIS A 672 -0.32 -19.89 14.19
C HIS A 672 1.12 -20.40 14.20
N LEU A 673 1.45 -21.24 13.22
CA LEU A 673 2.79 -21.76 13.01
C LEU A 673 3.49 -20.98 11.90
N SER A 674 4.75 -20.58 12.14
CA SER A 674 5.54 -19.81 11.18
C SER A 674 5.99 -20.65 9.98
N SER A 675 6.20 -19.97 8.84
CA SER A 675 6.65 -20.55 7.57
C SER A 675 7.96 -21.36 7.66
N PRO A 676 9.02 -20.90 8.36
CA PRO A 676 10.26 -21.67 8.51
C PRO A 676 10.04 -22.99 9.26
N ILE A 677 9.33 -22.94 10.39
CA ILE A 677 9.09 -24.11 11.23
C ILE A 677 8.27 -25.17 10.50
N ILE A 678 7.19 -24.78 9.81
CA ILE A 678 6.41 -25.76 9.04
C ILE A 678 7.19 -26.32 7.85
N SER A 679 8.04 -25.51 7.21
CA SER A 679 8.89 -25.98 6.11
C SER A 679 9.90 -27.02 6.59
N ASP A 680 10.52 -26.78 7.75
CA ASP A 680 11.43 -27.72 8.40
C ASP A 680 10.71 -29.01 8.77
N LEU A 681 9.52 -28.93 9.39
CA LEU A 681 8.69 -30.09 9.72
C LEU A 681 8.30 -30.90 8.47
N LEU A 682 7.91 -30.23 7.38
CA LEU A 682 7.55 -30.88 6.12
C LEU A 682 8.77 -31.54 5.44
N SER A 683 9.97 -31.00 5.67
CA SER A 683 11.23 -31.51 5.11
C SER A 683 11.85 -32.65 5.94
N SER A 684 11.56 -32.71 7.26
CA SER A 684 12.11 -33.70 8.18
C SER A 684 11.70 -35.16 7.87
N ASN A 685 12.62 -36.10 8.11
CA ASN A 685 12.45 -37.55 7.92
C ASN A 685 13.01 -38.31 9.14
N PRO A 686 12.19 -39.02 9.95
CA PRO A 686 10.71 -39.04 9.94
C PRO A 686 10.10 -37.68 10.33
N PRO A 687 8.86 -37.37 9.92
CA PRO A 687 8.21 -36.13 10.34
C PRO A 687 8.01 -36.16 11.86
N CYS A 688 8.57 -35.19 12.57
CA CYS A 688 8.26 -34.99 13.99
C CYS A 688 6.75 -34.77 14.13
N ALA A 689 6.10 -35.47 15.07
CA ALA A 689 4.68 -35.31 15.27
C ALA A 689 4.44 -33.93 15.89
N LEU A 690 3.50 -33.15 15.35
CA LEU A 690 3.11 -31.87 15.95
C LEU A 690 2.66 -32.02 17.41
N ARG A 691 2.17 -33.20 17.80
CA ARG A 691 1.81 -33.53 19.19
C ARG A 691 3.00 -33.52 20.15
N ASP A 692 4.22 -33.67 19.64
CA ASP A 692 5.45 -33.54 20.44
C ASP A 692 5.77 -32.06 20.73
N ILE A 693 5.21 -31.13 19.94
CA ILE A 693 5.49 -29.70 19.98
C ILE A 693 4.34 -28.91 20.62
N THR A 694 3.08 -29.33 20.43
CA THR A 694 1.90 -28.59 20.90
C THR A 694 0.72 -29.51 21.22
N THR A 695 -0.04 -29.11 22.24
CA THR A 695 -1.31 -29.75 22.65
C THR A 695 -2.54 -29.15 21.96
N SER A 696 -2.38 -28.04 21.22
CA SER A 696 -3.49 -27.31 20.59
C SER A 696 -3.38 -27.29 19.06
N PRO A 697 -4.51 -27.20 18.33
CA PRO A 697 -4.50 -27.26 16.87
C PRO A 697 -3.78 -26.07 16.25
N THR A 698 -2.90 -26.34 15.28
CA THR A 698 -2.05 -25.33 14.63
C THR A 698 -2.43 -25.08 13.17
N LEU A 699 -2.45 -23.81 12.78
CA LEU A 699 -2.69 -23.35 11.42
C LEU A 699 -1.44 -22.70 10.83
N PHE A 700 -1.17 -22.99 9.56
CA PHE A 700 -0.15 -22.28 8.78
C PHE A 700 -0.77 -21.69 7.50
N THR A 701 -0.13 -20.65 6.98
CA THR A 701 -0.54 -19.98 5.74
C THR A 701 0.05 -20.68 4.53
N ALA A 702 -0.80 -20.91 3.53
CA ALA A 702 -0.42 -21.56 2.28
C ALA A 702 -0.93 -20.77 1.06
N GLY A 703 -0.09 -20.63 0.06
CA GLY A 703 -0.45 -20.16 -1.28
C GLY A 703 -0.98 -21.32 -2.10
N ILE A 704 -2.07 -21.12 -2.84
CA ILE A 704 -2.71 -22.13 -3.68
C ILE A 704 -2.71 -21.65 -5.11
N LYS A 705 -2.31 -22.53 -6.02
CA LYS A 705 -2.27 -22.27 -7.47
C LYS A 705 -3.11 -23.32 -8.16
N LEU A 706 -4.18 -22.90 -8.83
CA LEU A 706 -5.02 -23.82 -9.57
C LEU A 706 -4.24 -24.36 -10.79
N LEU A 707 -4.26 -25.69 -10.97
CA LEU A 707 -3.67 -26.36 -12.13
C LEU A 707 -4.67 -26.44 -13.29
N THR A 708 -5.94 -26.56 -12.93
CA THR A 708 -7.07 -26.58 -13.86
C THR A 708 -7.64 -25.17 -14.06
N ARG A 709 -8.37 -24.96 -15.15
CA ARG A 709 -9.05 -23.68 -15.42
C ARG A 709 -10.03 -23.38 -14.29
N GLY A 710 -10.01 -22.17 -13.73
CA GLY A 710 -10.91 -21.73 -12.68
C GLY A 710 -10.38 -20.50 -11.94
N VAL A 711 -11.20 -19.91 -11.06
CA VAL A 711 -10.80 -18.81 -10.18
C VAL A 711 -11.31 -19.12 -8.78
N PRO A 712 -10.42 -19.32 -7.79
CA PRO A 712 -10.87 -19.63 -6.45
C PRO A 712 -11.52 -18.39 -5.82
N VAL A 713 -12.51 -18.61 -4.96
CA VAL A 713 -13.20 -17.55 -4.19
C VAL A 713 -12.91 -17.68 -2.70
N PRO A 714 -13.03 -16.59 -1.91
CA PRO A 714 -13.00 -16.66 -0.45
C PRO A 714 -14.02 -17.68 0.10
N CYS A 715 -13.69 -18.31 1.24
CA CYS A 715 -14.48 -19.39 1.87
C CYS A 715 -14.56 -20.69 1.06
N ALA A 716 -13.77 -20.86 0.00
CA ALA A 716 -13.64 -22.15 -0.67
C ALA A 716 -12.97 -23.18 0.26
N ARG A 717 -13.40 -24.45 0.15
CA ARG A 717 -12.93 -25.60 0.92
C ARG A 717 -11.74 -26.24 0.24
N ILE A 718 -10.79 -26.72 1.03
CA ILE A 718 -9.57 -27.37 0.55
C ILE A 718 -9.55 -28.79 1.07
N TYR A 719 -9.49 -29.74 0.15
CA TYR A 719 -9.39 -31.16 0.45
C TYR A 719 -8.00 -31.68 0.09
N ARG A 720 -7.49 -32.62 0.89
CA ARG A 720 -6.34 -33.45 0.50
C ARG A 720 -6.76 -34.46 -0.58
N LEU A 721 -5.77 -35.08 -1.21
CA LEU A 721 -6.05 -36.22 -2.07
C LEU A 721 -6.59 -37.39 -1.21
N PRO A 722 -7.67 -38.05 -1.64
CA PRO A 722 -8.30 -39.11 -0.85
C PRO A 722 -7.34 -40.26 -0.62
N THR A 723 -7.25 -40.72 0.63
CA THR A 723 -6.42 -41.86 1.04
C THR A 723 -7.23 -43.15 1.13
N ASN A 724 -8.53 -43.03 1.39
CA ASN A 724 -9.47 -44.16 1.53
C ASN A 724 -9.93 -44.76 0.20
N ASN A 725 -9.91 -43.99 -0.89
CA ASN A 725 -10.38 -44.42 -2.21
C ASN A 725 -9.29 -44.25 -3.30
N ALA A 726 -8.68 -45.37 -3.69
CA ALA A 726 -7.57 -45.38 -4.65
C ALA A 726 -8.00 -45.02 -6.09
N GLU A 727 -9.19 -45.44 -6.51
CA GLU A 727 -9.71 -45.13 -7.85
C GLU A 727 -9.99 -43.65 -8.03
N LEU A 728 -10.64 -43.03 -7.03
CA LEU A 728 -10.94 -41.61 -7.05
C LEU A 728 -9.64 -40.79 -7.03
N ARG A 729 -8.63 -41.22 -6.26
CA ARG A 729 -7.29 -40.63 -6.31
C ARG A 729 -6.67 -40.72 -7.69
N ALA A 730 -6.71 -41.88 -8.35
CA ALA A 730 -6.16 -42.06 -9.71
C ALA A 730 -6.86 -41.13 -10.72
N LYS A 731 -8.18 -40.97 -10.61
CA LYS A 731 -8.96 -40.02 -11.42
C LYS A 731 -8.56 -38.55 -11.20
N TRP A 732 -8.19 -38.17 -9.98
CA TRP A 732 -7.66 -36.82 -9.72
C TRP A 732 -6.23 -36.64 -10.24
N LEU A 733 -5.40 -37.67 -10.14
CA LEU A 733 -4.02 -37.64 -10.64
C LEU A 733 -3.94 -37.58 -12.17
N SER A 734 -4.91 -38.14 -12.89
CA SER A 734 -4.97 -38.02 -14.36
C SER A 734 -5.23 -36.59 -14.83
N LEU A 735 -5.79 -35.71 -13.98
CA LEU A 735 -6.01 -34.30 -14.28
C LEU A 735 -4.75 -33.42 -14.13
N VAL A 736 -3.65 -33.98 -13.62
CA VAL A 736 -2.38 -33.25 -13.49
C VAL A 736 -1.86 -32.93 -14.89
N PRO A 737 -1.69 -31.63 -15.26
CA PRO A 737 -1.20 -31.28 -16.58
C PRO A 737 0.23 -31.80 -16.81
N THR A 738 0.40 -32.72 -17.75
CA THR A 738 1.73 -33.17 -18.21
C THR A 738 2.21 -32.30 -19.38
N SER A 739 3.53 -32.09 -19.49
CA SER A 739 4.15 -31.20 -20.50
C SER A 739 3.79 -31.58 -21.94
N SER A 740 3.53 -32.86 -22.22
CA SER A 740 3.11 -33.39 -23.51
C SER A 740 1.71 -32.90 -23.94
N VAL A 741 0.78 -32.72 -23.00
CA VAL A 741 -0.62 -32.32 -23.28
C VAL A 741 -0.72 -30.82 -23.59
N LEU A 742 0.09 -29.99 -22.91
CA LEU A 742 0.15 -28.55 -23.18
C LEU A 742 0.68 -28.22 -24.59
N TYR A 743 1.61 -29.03 -25.11
CA TYR A 743 2.18 -28.87 -26.45
C TYR A 743 1.18 -29.29 -27.55
N LYS A 744 0.39 -30.34 -27.31
CA LYS A 744 -0.61 -30.84 -28.28
C LYS A 744 -1.83 -29.92 -28.41
N SER A 745 -2.31 -29.31 -27.33
CA SER A 745 -3.52 -28.44 -27.42
C SER A 745 -3.30 -27.16 -28.24
N LYS A 746 -2.09 -26.57 -28.21
CA LYS A 746 -1.74 -25.40 -29.04
C LYS A 746 -1.62 -25.73 -30.53
N SER A 747 -1.21 -26.96 -30.85
CA SER A 747 -1.05 -27.45 -32.23
C SER A 747 -2.40 -27.71 -32.92
N LYS A 748 -3.38 -28.28 -32.20
CA LYS A 748 -4.71 -28.57 -32.75
C LYS A 748 -5.62 -27.33 -32.85
N ALA A 749 -5.51 -26.36 -31.95
CA ALA A 749 -6.37 -25.16 -31.95
C ALA A 749 -6.10 -24.18 -33.11
N ASN A 750 -4.94 -24.28 -33.77
CA ASN A 750 -4.51 -23.37 -34.84
C ASN A 750 -4.34 -24.05 -36.21
N ARG A 751 -4.73 -25.31 -36.38
CA ARG A 751 -4.74 -25.91 -37.72
C ARG A 751 -6.00 -25.44 -38.46
N PRO A 752 -5.88 -24.66 -39.56
CA PRO A 752 -7.01 -24.45 -40.44
C PRO A 752 -7.49 -25.83 -40.95
N PRO A 753 -8.79 -25.99 -41.23
CA PRO A 753 -9.28 -27.22 -41.87
C PRO A 753 -8.44 -27.48 -43.13
N GLN A 754 -8.04 -28.75 -43.30
CA GLN A 754 -7.09 -29.18 -44.33
C GLN A 754 -7.49 -28.60 -45.69
N ALA A 755 -6.68 -27.68 -46.22
CA ALA A 755 -6.99 -27.02 -47.48
C ALA A 755 -6.94 -28.05 -48.62
N LEU A 756 -8.04 -28.17 -49.38
CA LEU A 756 -8.07 -28.92 -50.63
C LEU A 756 -6.95 -28.44 -51.58
N SER A 757 -6.41 -29.34 -52.42
CA SER A 757 -5.28 -29.03 -53.31
C SER A 757 -5.55 -27.82 -54.21
N LYS A 758 -4.48 -27.21 -54.72
CA LYS A 758 -4.55 -26.06 -55.64
C LYS A 758 -5.15 -26.40 -57.01
N ASP A 759 -5.51 -27.64 -57.27
CA ASP A 759 -6.06 -28.09 -58.54
C ASP A 759 -7.60 -28.12 -58.54
N VAL A 760 -8.23 -28.03 -57.37
CA VAL A 760 -9.70 -28.06 -57.24
C VAL A 760 -10.30 -26.68 -57.54
N PRO A 761 -11.42 -26.55 -58.27
CA PRO A 761 -12.08 -25.26 -58.52
C PRO A 761 -12.37 -24.42 -57.26
N LEU A 762 -12.20 -23.09 -57.35
CA LEU A 762 -12.26 -22.15 -56.22
C LEU A 762 -13.56 -22.21 -55.41
N HIS A 763 -14.70 -22.45 -56.08
CA HIS A 763 -16.02 -22.52 -55.44
C HIS A 763 -16.16 -23.74 -54.52
N LEU A 764 -15.55 -24.89 -54.88
CA LEU A 764 -15.51 -26.08 -54.05
C LEU A 764 -14.58 -25.90 -52.84
N ARG A 765 -13.45 -25.19 -53.01
CA ARG A 765 -12.58 -24.84 -51.88
C ARG A 765 -13.29 -23.93 -50.88
N ARG A 766 -14.03 -22.92 -51.35
CA ARG A 766 -14.84 -22.03 -50.48
C ARG A 766 -15.94 -22.80 -49.76
N ARG A 767 -16.63 -23.72 -50.44
CA ARG A 767 -17.65 -24.58 -49.84
C ARG A 767 -17.07 -25.52 -48.77
N ALA A 768 -15.93 -26.15 -49.03
CA ALA A 768 -15.25 -27.01 -48.06
C ALA A 768 -14.70 -26.24 -46.87
N LEU A 769 -14.16 -25.03 -47.09
CA LEU A 769 -13.71 -24.14 -46.02
C LEU A 769 -14.88 -23.65 -45.18
N ALA A 770 -16.00 -23.26 -45.80
CA ALA A 770 -17.23 -22.89 -45.09
C ALA A 770 -17.79 -24.08 -44.29
N ALA A 771 -17.81 -25.28 -44.86
CA ALA A 771 -18.20 -26.50 -44.16
C ALA A 771 -17.27 -26.80 -42.97
N GLY A 772 -15.95 -26.62 -43.12
CA GLY A 772 -14.98 -26.79 -42.03
C GLY A 772 -15.07 -25.73 -40.94
N LEU A 773 -15.54 -24.51 -41.26
CA LEU A 773 -15.81 -23.44 -40.28
C LEU A 773 -17.14 -23.64 -39.54
N LEU A 774 -18.10 -24.30 -40.18
CA LEU A 774 -19.43 -24.60 -39.62
C LEU A 774 -19.48 -25.95 -38.89
N ALA A 775 -18.56 -26.87 -39.21
CA ALA A 775 -18.43 -28.13 -38.49
C ALA A 775 -18.07 -27.84 -37.03
N PRO A 776 -18.83 -28.38 -36.05
CA PRO A 776 -18.43 -28.27 -34.66
C PRO A 776 -17.07 -28.93 -34.53
N VAL A 777 -16.06 -28.17 -34.10
CA VAL A 777 -14.76 -28.75 -33.78
C VAL A 777 -14.98 -29.66 -32.57
N VAL A 778 -15.21 -30.94 -32.83
CA VAL A 778 -15.18 -31.99 -31.81
C VAL A 778 -13.73 -32.13 -31.40
N VAL A 779 -13.27 -31.22 -30.54
CA VAL A 779 -12.06 -31.44 -29.77
C VAL A 779 -12.42 -32.60 -28.85
N GLU A 780 -12.00 -33.82 -29.19
CA GLU A 780 -11.91 -34.90 -28.21
C GLU A 780 -11.17 -34.32 -27.00
N LYS A 781 -11.92 -34.03 -25.95
CA LYS A 781 -11.38 -33.40 -24.74
C LYS A 781 -10.56 -34.47 -24.04
N GLU A 782 -9.25 -34.52 -24.32
CA GLU A 782 -8.31 -35.46 -23.68
C GLU A 782 -8.32 -35.36 -22.13
N ILE A 783 -8.87 -34.27 -21.56
CA ILE A 783 -9.04 -34.07 -20.11
C ILE A 783 -10.50 -33.69 -19.83
N PRO A 784 -11.21 -34.41 -18.93
CA PRO A 784 -12.58 -34.09 -18.57
C PRO A 784 -12.64 -32.72 -17.86
N GLN A 785 -13.63 -31.91 -18.23
CA GLN A 785 -13.83 -30.58 -17.66
C GLN A 785 -14.82 -30.65 -16.47
N PRO A 786 -14.75 -29.69 -15.54
CA PRO A 786 -15.71 -29.62 -14.45
C PRO A 786 -17.14 -29.51 -14.97
N GLY A 787 -17.99 -30.47 -14.62
CA GLY A 787 -19.37 -30.60 -15.11
C GLY A 787 -19.61 -31.76 -16.08
N ASP A 788 -18.56 -32.40 -16.59
CA ASP A 788 -18.68 -33.63 -17.38
C ASP A 788 -19.02 -34.82 -16.46
N LYS A 789 -19.77 -35.82 -16.94
CA LYS A 789 -20.18 -37.00 -16.13
C LYS A 789 -18.98 -37.83 -15.63
N GLU A 790 -17.89 -37.82 -16.39
CA GLU A 790 -16.64 -38.52 -16.07
C GLU A 790 -15.74 -37.72 -15.12
N TYR A 791 -16.13 -36.49 -14.75
CA TYR A 791 -15.33 -35.66 -13.86
C TYR A 791 -15.27 -36.25 -12.44
N PRO A 792 -14.12 -36.22 -11.76
CA PRO A 792 -13.99 -36.82 -10.43
C PRO A 792 -14.92 -36.15 -9.40
N THR A 793 -15.54 -36.96 -8.54
CA THR A 793 -16.35 -36.43 -7.42
C THR A 793 -15.46 -35.85 -6.32
N VAL A 794 -16.04 -34.94 -5.54
CA VAL A 794 -15.34 -34.23 -4.45
C VAL A 794 -15.09 -35.22 -3.29
N PRO A 795 -13.91 -35.20 -2.65
CA PRO A 795 -13.62 -36.01 -1.47
C PRO A 795 -14.58 -35.78 -0.29
N ASP A 796 -14.53 -36.65 0.71
CA ASP A 796 -15.35 -36.59 1.92
C ASP A 796 -14.81 -35.58 2.97
N GLU A 797 -15.60 -35.32 4.01
CA GLU A 797 -15.24 -34.47 5.16
C GLU A 797 -13.90 -34.83 5.87
N PRO A 798 -13.49 -36.10 6.06
CA PRO A 798 -12.18 -36.42 6.63
C PRO A 798 -11.01 -35.87 5.82
N ASP A 799 -11.19 -35.67 4.51
CA ASP A 799 -10.17 -35.12 3.64
C ASP A 799 -10.15 -33.59 3.63
N LEU A 800 -11.09 -32.91 4.30
CA LEU A 800 -11.07 -31.46 4.45
C LEU A 800 -9.87 -31.04 5.34
N ILE A 801 -9.02 -30.14 4.85
CA ILE A 801 -7.79 -29.71 5.53
C ILE A 801 -7.74 -28.21 5.83
N GLY A 802 -8.59 -27.40 5.19
CA GLY A 802 -8.61 -25.96 5.45
C GLY A 802 -9.52 -25.17 4.51
N PHE A 803 -9.38 -23.84 4.57
CA PHE A 803 -10.19 -22.90 3.84
C PHE A 803 -9.37 -21.78 3.20
N ILE A 804 -9.87 -21.27 2.08
CA ILE A 804 -9.31 -20.10 1.40
C ILE A 804 -9.79 -18.81 2.06
N THR A 805 -8.86 -17.95 2.48
CA THR A 805 -9.16 -16.62 3.02
C THR A 805 -9.31 -15.59 1.90
N THR A 806 -8.37 -15.61 0.95
CA THR A 806 -8.32 -14.66 -0.17
C THR A 806 -8.13 -15.42 -1.47
N GLY A 807 -9.12 -15.43 -2.36
CA GLY A 807 -9.03 -16.09 -3.68
C GLY A 807 -9.41 -15.13 -4.80
N ASN A 808 -8.62 -15.09 -5.88
CA ASN A 808 -8.93 -14.30 -7.07
C ASN A 808 -8.08 -14.74 -8.29
N PHE A 809 -8.32 -14.14 -9.45
CA PHE A 809 -7.45 -14.28 -10.61
C PHE A 809 -6.20 -13.40 -10.44
N ASN A 810 -5.02 -14.00 -10.42
CA ASN A 810 -3.76 -13.29 -10.29
C ASN A 810 -3.27 -12.84 -11.67
N LEU A 811 -3.18 -11.51 -11.86
CA LEU A 811 -2.73 -10.91 -13.12
C LEU A 811 -1.23 -11.12 -13.39
N GLY A 812 -0.42 -11.30 -12.34
CA GLY A 812 1.01 -11.56 -12.45
C GLY A 812 1.29 -12.99 -12.91
N GLU A 813 0.55 -13.98 -12.40
CA GLU A 813 0.70 -15.38 -12.81
C GLU A 813 -0.15 -15.79 -14.03
N GLY A 814 -1.20 -15.03 -14.36
CA GLY A 814 -2.12 -15.35 -15.46
C GLY A 814 -3.06 -16.53 -15.18
N ARG A 815 -3.25 -16.90 -13.91
CA ARG A 815 -4.13 -18.01 -13.48
C ARG A 815 -4.82 -17.70 -12.14
N GLY A 816 -5.77 -18.55 -11.76
CA GLY A 816 -6.43 -18.48 -10.45
C GLY A 816 -5.48 -18.90 -9.33
N THR A 817 -5.27 -18.00 -8.36
CA THR A 817 -4.48 -18.28 -7.15
C THR A 817 -5.28 -17.92 -5.90
N ALA A 818 -4.88 -18.45 -4.76
CA ALA A 818 -5.49 -18.16 -3.48
C ALA A 818 -4.44 -18.13 -2.36
N VAL A 819 -4.75 -17.41 -1.29
CA VAL A 819 -4.11 -17.54 0.02
C VAL A 819 -5.10 -18.26 0.91
N ALA A 820 -4.61 -19.26 1.62
CA ALA A 820 -5.39 -20.15 2.46
C ALA A 820 -4.69 -20.38 3.79
N ASN A 821 -5.47 -20.87 4.75
CA ASN A 821 -4.93 -21.43 5.98
C ASN A 821 -5.21 -22.94 5.96
N LEU A 822 -4.25 -23.74 6.41
CA LEU A 822 -4.32 -25.20 6.45
C LEU A 822 -4.04 -25.68 7.88
N LEU A 823 -4.74 -26.75 8.29
CA LEU A 823 -4.50 -27.42 9.57
C LEU A 823 -3.26 -28.30 9.47
N ALA A 824 -2.21 -27.94 10.20
CA ALA A 824 -0.90 -28.56 10.08
C ALA A 824 -0.93 -30.06 10.43
N ASP A 825 -1.68 -30.44 11.48
CA ASP A 825 -1.84 -31.84 11.91
C ASP A 825 -2.35 -32.74 10.78
N ARG A 826 -3.42 -32.33 10.08
CA ARG A 826 -4.01 -33.12 8.99
C ARG A 826 -3.08 -33.19 7.77
N VAL A 827 -2.31 -32.14 7.50
CA VAL A 827 -1.34 -32.12 6.39
C VAL A 827 -0.15 -33.04 6.68
N LEU A 828 0.40 -33.02 7.90
CA LEU A 828 1.51 -33.89 8.28
C LEU A 828 1.10 -35.37 8.26
N VAL A 829 -0.08 -35.70 8.79
CA VAL A 829 -0.63 -37.08 8.73
C VAL A 829 -0.79 -37.53 7.29
N ALA A 830 -1.38 -36.70 6.42
CA ALA A 830 -1.52 -37.02 5.00
C ALA A 830 -0.16 -37.25 4.30
N ASN A 831 0.86 -36.48 4.66
CA ASN A 831 2.20 -36.63 4.10
C ASN A 831 2.91 -37.89 4.61
N ALA A 832 2.70 -38.28 5.86
CA ALA A 832 3.20 -39.54 6.40
C ALA A 832 2.55 -40.74 5.67
N GLU A 833 1.23 -40.73 5.49
CA GLU A 833 0.48 -41.76 4.77
C GLU A 833 0.92 -41.89 3.29
N ASN A 834 1.20 -40.76 2.61
CA ASN A 834 1.72 -40.77 1.24
C ASN A 834 3.14 -41.35 1.13
N LYS A 835 4.00 -41.19 2.16
CA LYS A 835 5.37 -41.76 2.17
C LYS A 835 5.34 -43.29 2.19
N VAL A 836 4.43 -43.89 2.97
CA VAL A 836 4.25 -45.35 3.03
C VAL A 836 3.90 -45.95 1.66
N ARG A 837 3.28 -45.16 0.77
CA ARG A 837 2.77 -45.61 -0.53
C ARG A 837 3.71 -45.32 -1.71
N ASN A 838 5.00 -45.01 -1.49
CA ASN A 838 5.98 -44.67 -2.54
C ASN A 838 5.51 -43.54 -3.51
N GLY A 839 4.68 -42.61 -3.03
CA GLY A 839 4.18 -41.51 -3.86
C GLY A 839 5.29 -40.56 -4.32
N LYS A 840 5.21 -40.09 -5.58
CA LYS A 840 6.17 -39.10 -6.10
C LYS A 840 6.18 -37.86 -5.22
N VAL A 841 7.34 -37.27 -4.98
CA VAL A 841 7.51 -36.06 -4.13
C VAL A 841 6.57 -34.91 -4.54
N GLN A 842 6.22 -34.82 -5.82
CA GLN A 842 5.32 -33.80 -6.36
C GLN A 842 3.86 -33.95 -5.93
N GLU A 843 3.41 -35.15 -5.53
CA GLU A 843 2.03 -35.40 -5.10
C GLU A 843 1.72 -34.85 -3.70
N LYS A 844 2.75 -34.65 -2.88
CA LYS A 844 2.62 -34.15 -1.49
C LYS A 844 1.96 -32.77 -1.39
N PHE A 845 2.10 -31.96 -2.44
CA PHE A 845 1.62 -30.58 -2.49
C PHE A 845 0.33 -30.43 -3.31
N LEU A 846 -0.28 -31.54 -3.75
CA LEU A 846 -1.55 -31.49 -4.48
C LEU A 846 -2.73 -31.42 -3.51
N CYS A 847 -3.73 -30.62 -3.89
CA CYS A 847 -4.98 -30.47 -3.16
C CYS A 847 -6.14 -30.24 -4.13
N ILE A 848 -7.36 -30.40 -3.62
CA ILE A 848 -8.60 -30.18 -4.36
C ILE A 848 -9.31 -28.99 -3.73
N VAL A 849 -9.59 -27.96 -4.54
CA VAL A 849 -10.27 -26.75 -4.11
C VAL A 849 -11.71 -26.77 -4.60
N ARG A 850 -12.67 -26.58 -3.69
CA ARG A 850 -14.09 -26.47 -4.03
C ARG A 850 -14.66 -25.16 -3.54
N GLU A 851 -15.35 -24.44 -4.43
CA GLU A 851 -16.06 -23.23 -4.07
C GLU A 851 -17.36 -23.55 -3.32
N ALA A 852 -17.67 -22.77 -2.28
CA ALA A 852 -18.96 -22.91 -1.59
C ALA A 852 -20.10 -22.59 -2.56
N GLY A 853 -21.05 -23.51 -2.75
CA GLY A 853 -22.07 -23.38 -3.80
C GLY A 853 -21.84 -24.26 -5.04
N GLN A 854 -20.64 -24.81 -5.25
CA GLN A 854 -20.35 -25.69 -6.38
C GLN A 854 -20.26 -27.15 -5.92
N GLY A 855 -20.79 -28.06 -6.75
CA GLY A 855 -20.76 -29.51 -6.53
C GLY A 855 -19.48 -30.22 -6.99
N PHE A 856 -18.60 -29.51 -7.73
CA PHE A 856 -17.36 -30.07 -8.25
C PHE A 856 -16.13 -29.36 -7.65
N GLY A 857 -15.02 -30.09 -7.54
CA GLY A 857 -13.73 -29.56 -7.11
C GLY A 857 -12.85 -29.17 -8.30
N ARG A 858 -11.72 -28.51 -8.03
CA ARG A 858 -10.69 -28.19 -9.02
C ARG A 858 -9.33 -28.61 -8.45
N LEU A 859 -8.51 -29.23 -9.28
CA LEU A 859 -7.16 -29.63 -8.87
C LEU A 859 -6.26 -28.40 -8.74
N ALA A 860 -5.53 -28.33 -7.63
CA ALA A 860 -4.64 -27.24 -7.27
C ALA A 860 -3.36 -27.76 -6.62
N ARG A 861 -2.35 -26.90 -6.56
CA ARG A 861 -1.12 -27.13 -5.81
C ARG A 861 -0.98 -26.07 -4.73
N TRP A 862 -0.60 -26.48 -3.52
CA TRP A 862 -0.31 -25.55 -2.44
C TRP A 862 1.20 -25.43 -2.19
N GLU A 863 1.62 -24.27 -1.69
CA GLU A 863 2.99 -23.94 -1.28
C GLU A 863 2.94 -23.19 0.04
N VAL A 864 3.96 -23.33 0.90
CA VAL A 864 4.06 -22.56 2.15
C VAL A 864 4.42 -21.11 1.80
N VAL A 865 3.72 -20.15 2.41
CA VAL A 865 3.91 -18.70 2.18
C VAL A 865 4.23 -17.99 3.48
#